data_AF-A0A316S9P5-F1
#
_entry.id   AF-A0A316S9P5-F1
#
_cell.length_a   1.000
_cell.length_b   1.000
_cell.length_c   1.000
_cell.angle_alpha   90.00
_cell.angle_beta   90.00
_cell.angle_gamma   90.00
#
_symmetry.space_group_name_H-M   'P 1'
#
loop_
_entity.id
_entity.type
_entity.pdbx_description
1 polymer ?
#
loop_
_entity_poly.entity_id
_entity_poly.type
_entity_poly.pdbx_seq_one_letter_code
_entity_poly.pdbx_strand_id
1 'polypeptide(L)'
;MSEQNDQHNDPVFDEEQAHLKELYAKLLRMRDDIAADLESNHAGARQDLLDMSEEVRLDFGGADETMETLAAIETLNSVIDAYNQYHDFNVEKLRRVVLLLMQPYFAKVRLQMRPGRPARDVYIGAAGMTDEHSIPLVVDWRSPVAETYYNQEMGPTSYEVDGRKRTVNLELRRQFDIVRDKLNMYFDTTVAIEDSLLLGALKRHHSEKLQAITATIQREQNLIVRHEDVPVMLVNGIAGSGKTSVLLQRIAFLLYRERKTLDPDQVYLFTPNNVFERYIDTVLPSMGEANPQVFTWRDFAEAQGAGNRDAGEKCSPEQLGRIEEAVRDLAIEEADVREIRMNDTVLLKASQVEGAVRKFERFGAGSRFCALVKDELHERLNRRFAQMAKDDEVQEEVLGFDVDEQVHWFGETVSPEDEAACADLARRYVEQRYAEAHERIDDLSWLRFDRIGMRLLGQPALSATEWIYLRLCITGAGDKNARYVMVDEVQDYTVAQLMVLARHFSRAHFLLLGDEHQAIFEGTATFAQMREVFEATHGQVEECRLLTSYRSSPEITAMFTSLLDPDEQMRLTSVHRGGVAPVVREFAADDVDGYVAELRRIAERAADAEGLTAIVTESDPRCGWLAKQLGDRVEVLGKDSDLPKSGVVLLPLRVAKGLEFDEVVIPDAQAEAYPDTPLARRRLYTAISRAMHRVTVLSQGPMTPLLA
;
A
#
# COMPACT_ATOMS: atom_id res chain seq x y z
N MET A 1 -26.99 -11.45 -29.80
CA MET A 1 -26.49 -12.06 -31.05
C MET A 1 -26.82 -11.24 -32.31
N SER A 2 -27.45 -10.05 -32.22
CA SER A 2 -27.80 -9.22 -33.38
C SER A 2 -26.86 -8.03 -33.65
N GLU A 3 -25.90 -7.72 -32.78
CA GLU A 3 -24.97 -6.56 -32.95
C GLU A 3 -23.60 -6.94 -33.55
N GLN A 4 -23.24 -8.22 -33.59
CA GLN A 4 -21.93 -8.65 -34.14
C GLN A 4 -21.84 -8.58 -35.67
N ASN A 5 -22.95 -8.34 -36.39
CA ASN A 5 -22.97 -8.31 -37.85
C ASN A 5 -22.85 -6.90 -38.47
N ASP A 6 -22.94 -5.81 -37.68
CA ASP A 6 -22.84 -4.43 -38.21
C ASP A 6 -21.42 -3.84 -38.14
N GLN A 7 -20.47 -4.48 -37.44
CA GLN A 7 -19.08 -3.99 -37.34
C GLN A 7 -18.22 -4.25 -38.60
N HIS A 8 -18.70 -5.03 -39.57
CA HIS A 8 -17.89 -5.43 -40.74
C HIS A 8 -17.74 -4.35 -41.83
N ASN A 9 -18.17 -3.11 -41.57
CA ASN A 9 -18.14 -2.01 -42.55
C ASN A 9 -17.92 -0.62 -41.92
N ASP A 10 -17.24 -0.56 -40.77
CA ASP A 10 -16.89 0.70 -40.11
C ASP A 10 -15.47 1.17 -40.53
N PRO A 11 -15.35 2.21 -41.38
CA PRO A 11 -14.04 2.67 -41.86
C PRO A 11 -13.14 3.23 -40.74
N VAL A 12 -13.72 3.71 -39.64
CA VAL A 12 -12.97 4.18 -38.48
C VAL A 12 -12.37 3.00 -37.73
N PHE A 13 -13.15 1.93 -37.56
CA PHE A 13 -12.65 0.69 -36.95
C PHE A 13 -11.46 0.13 -37.74
N ASP A 14 -11.55 0.10 -39.07
CA ASP A 14 -10.48 -0.37 -39.95
C ASP A 14 -9.22 0.51 -39.86
N GLU A 15 -9.37 1.84 -39.81
CA GLU A 15 -8.27 2.78 -39.63
C GLU A 15 -7.55 2.54 -38.29
N GLU A 16 -8.30 2.45 -37.19
CA GLU A 16 -7.75 2.25 -35.85
C GLU A 16 -7.13 0.86 -35.69
N GLN A 17 -7.73 -0.18 -36.28
CA GLN A 17 -7.18 -1.53 -36.30
C GLN A 17 -5.89 -1.63 -37.13
N ALA A 18 -5.77 -0.86 -38.23
CA ALA A 18 -4.54 -0.76 -39.01
C ALA A 18 -3.43 -0.06 -38.22
N HIS A 19 -3.75 1.07 -37.57
CA HIS A 19 -2.82 1.78 -36.70
C HIS A 19 -2.31 0.89 -35.55
N LEU A 20 -3.22 0.19 -34.87
CA LEU A 20 -2.90 -0.76 -33.79
C LEU A 20 -1.91 -1.82 -34.26
N LYS A 21 -2.15 -2.44 -35.43
CA LYS A 21 -1.25 -3.47 -35.99
C LYS A 21 0.14 -2.92 -36.28
N GLU A 22 0.23 -1.72 -36.85
CA GLU A 22 1.53 -1.08 -37.14
C GLU A 22 2.29 -0.79 -35.84
N LEU A 23 1.63 -0.21 -34.85
CA LEU A 23 2.20 0.08 -33.54
C LEU A 23 2.65 -1.21 -32.84
N TYR A 24 1.80 -2.24 -32.83
CA TYR A 24 2.10 -3.54 -32.21
C TYR A 24 3.34 -4.18 -32.83
N ALA A 25 3.47 -4.14 -34.16
CA ALA A 25 4.64 -4.64 -34.87
C ALA A 25 5.92 -3.82 -34.57
N LYS A 26 5.80 -2.51 -34.28
CA LYS A 26 6.94 -1.71 -33.78
C LYS A 26 7.33 -2.12 -32.37
N LEU A 27 6.36 -2.31 -31.47
CA LEU A 27 6.62 -2.75 -30.09
C LEU A 27 7.25 -4.15 -30.03
N LEU A 28 6.80 -5.09 -30.88
CA LEU A 28 7.42 -6.42 -30.98
C LEU A 28 8.89 -6.33 -31.40
N ARG A 29 9.20 -5.52 -32.42
CA ARG A 29 10.59 -5.29 -32.85
C ARG A 29 11.43 -4.68 -31.72
N MET A 30 10.93 -3.63 -31.06
CA MET A 30 11.61 -3.04 -29.91
C MET A 30 11.88 -4.05 -28.79
N ARG A 31 10.91 -4.94 -28.48
CA ARG A 31 11.11 -6.00 -27.50
C ARG A 31 12.25 -6.92 -27.91
N ASP A 32 12.23 -7.40 -29.15
CA ASP A 32 13.19 -8.37 -29.66
C ASP A 32 14.60 -7.78 -29.74
N ASP A 33 14.71 -6.52 -30.18
CA ASP A 33 15.97 -5.78 -30.24
C ASP A 33 16.55 -5.57 -28.83
N ILE A 34 15.74 -5.10 -27.87
CA ILE A 34 16.19 -4.88 -26.48
C ILE A 34 16.57 -6.20 -25.80
N ALA A 35 15.81 -7.29 -26.05
CA ALA A 35 16.13 -8.60 -25.49
C ALA A 35 17.47 -9.14 -26.03
N ALA A 36 17.71 -9.01 -27.34
CA ALA A 36 18.98 -9.39 -27.95
C ALA A 36 20.15 -8.52 -27.45
N ASP A 37 19.93 -7.22 -27.28
CA ASP A 37 20.91 -6.29 -26.70
C ASP A 37 21.23 -6.66 -25.24
N LEU A 38 20.23 -7.03 -24.42
CA LEU A 38 20.46 -7.45 -23.04
C LEU A 38 21.27 -8.75 -22.96
N GLU A 39 20.97 -9.75 -23.80
CA GLU A 39 21.73 -11.01 -23.84
C GLU A 39 23.19 -10.80 -24.30
N SER A 40 23.38 -10.05 -25.39
CA SER A 40 24.71 -9.80 -25.95
C SER A 40 25.59 -8.93 -25.05
N ASN A 41 25.04 -7.85 -24.47
CA ASN A 41 25.77 -6.99 -23.55
C ASN A 41 26.09 -7.72 -22.24
N HIS A 42 25.23 -8.62 -21.74
CA HIS A 42 25.54 -9.38 -20.53
C HIS A 42 26.71 -10.35 -20.75
N ALA A 43 26.75 -11.02 -21.92
CA ALA A 43 27.87 -11.88 -22.29
C ALA A 43 29.16 -11.08 -22.52
N GLY A 44 29.08 -9.92 -23.19
CA GLY A 44 30.20 -9.01 -23.43
C GLY A 44 30.75 -8.41 -22.14
N ALA A 45 29.90 -7.85 -21.27
CA ALA A 45 30.30 -7.26 -20.00
C ALA A 45 30.99 -8.28 -19.09
N ARG A 46 30.52 -9.52 -19.07
CA ARG A 46 31.19 -10.60 -18.32
C ARG A 46 32.60 -10.88 -18.86
N GLN A 47 32.79 -10.87 -20.18
CA GLN A 47 34.10 -11.09 -20.78
C GLN A 47 35.03 -9.90 -20.51
N ASP A 48 34.56 -8.68 -20.69
CA ASP A 48 35.33 -7.46 -20.44
C ASP A 48 35.76 -7.37 -18.97
N LEU A 49 34.88 -7.73 -18.02
CA LEU A 49 35.21 -7.76 -16.59
C LEU A 49 36.27 -8.81 -16.27
N LEU A 50 36.24 -9.97 -16.93
CA LEU A 50 37.28 -11.00 -16.78
C LEU A 50 38.62 -10.47 -17.30
N ASP A 51 38.65 -9.95 -18.53
CA ASP A 51 39.86 -9.42 -19.17
C ASP A 51 40.46 -8.27 -18.35
N MET A 52 39.63 -7.34 -17.85
CA MET A 52 40.07 -6.26 -16.97
C MET A 52 40.55 -6.76 -15.61
N SER A 53 39.86 -7.74 -15.01
CA SER A 53 40.27 -8.32 -13.72
C SER A 53 41.62 -9.06 -13.80
N GLU A 54 41.94 -9.63 -14.96
CA GLU A 54 43.24 -10.27 -15.22
C GLU A 54 44.37 -9.23 -15.39
N GLU A 55 44.06 -8.01 -15.82
CA GLU A 55 45.02 -6.91 -15.97
C GLU A 55 45.30 -6.16 -14.65
N VAL A 56 44.39 -6.20 -13.66
CA VAL A 56 44.61 -5.58 -12.34
C VAL A 56 45.61 -6.42 -11.52
N ARG A 57 46.87 -5.98 -11.48
CA ARG A 57 47.86 -6.50 -10.54
C ARG A 57 47.69 -5.85 -9.17
N LEU A 58 47.24 -6.61 -8.19
CA LEU A 58 47.18 -6.18 -6.79
C LEU A 58 48.61 -6.17 -6.22
N ASP A 59 49.24 -5.00 -6.12
CA ASP A 59 50.54 -4.83 -5.48
C ASP A 59 50.47 -3.72 -4.41
N PHE A 60 50.79 -4.08 -3.17
CA PHE A 60 50.69 -3.21 -2.00
C PHE A 60 52.06 -2.95 -1.34
N GLY A 61 53.16 -3.14 -2.09
CA GLY A 61 54.54 -3.02 -1.60
C GLY A 61 54.97 -1.62 -1.14
N GLY A 62 54.32 -0.57 -1.64
CA GLY A 62 54.62 0.84 -1.33
C GLY A 62 53.46 1.80 -1.60
N ALA A 63 53.61 3.06 -1.14
CA ALA A 63 52.53 4.07 -1.21
C ALA A 63 52.10 4.43 -2.63
N ASP A 64 53.03 4.49 -3.59
CA ASP A 64 52.70 4.73 -5.01
C ASP A 64 51.96 3.53 -5.63
N GLU A 65 52.39 2.30 -5.34
CA GLU A 65 51.79 1.06 -5.86
C GLU A 65 50.37 0.84 -5.30
N THR A 66 50.15 1.16 -4.01
CA THR A 66 48.81 1.18 -3.41
C THR A 66 47.90 2.20 -4.08
N MET A 67 48.42 3.36 -4.51
CA MET A 67 47.63 4.41 -5.16
C MET A 67 47.24 4.00 -6.59
N GLU A 68 48.14 3.36 -7.33
CA GLU A 68 47.83 2.78 -8.65
C GLU A 68 46.79 1.66 -8.55
N THR A 69 46.91 0.79 -7.55
CA THR A 69 45.93 -0.29 -7.31
C THR A 69 44.54 0.28 -6.98
N LEU A 70 44.46 1.31 -6.13
CA LEU A 70 43.19 1.99 -5.81
C LEU A 70 42.56 2.66 -7.04
N ALA A 71 43.37 3.30 -7.89
CA ALA A 71 42.88 3.90 -9.14
C ALA A 71 42.37 2.85 -10.15
N ALA A 72 43.01 1.68 -10.22
CA ALA A 72 42.55 0.56 -11.04
C ALA A 72 41.21 -0.01 -10.54
N ILE A 73 41.03 -0.10 -9.22
CA ILE A 73 39.75 -0.54 -8.62
C ILE A 73 38.65 0.50 -8.86
N GLU A 74 38.95 1.80 -8.72
CA GLU A 74 37.99 2.88 -8.97
C GLU A 74 37.53 2.91 -10.44
N THR A 75 38.45 2.67 -11.38
CA THR A 75 38.11 2.56 -12.81
C THR A 75 37.28 1.31 -13.11
N LEU A 76 37.59 0.16 -12.51
CA LEU A 76 36.77 -1.05 -12.62
C LEU A 76 35.35 -0.81 -12.08
N ASN A 77 35.22 -0.22 -10.89
CA ASN A 77 33.92 0.13 -10.31
C ASN A 77 33.12 1.08 -11.21
N SER A 78 33.77 2.09 -11.77
CA SER A 78 33.12 3.03 -12.71
C SER A 78 32.59 2.35 -13.97
N VAL A 79 33.31 1.33 -14.48
CA VAL A 79 32.86 0.53 -15.63
C VAL A 79 31.70 -0.40 -15.24
N ILE A 80 31.76 -1.04 -14.08
CA ILE A 80 30.66 -1.85 -13.53
C ILE A 80 29.40 -0.98 -13.37
N ASP A 81 29.53 0.21 -12.81
CA ASP A 81 28.42 1.15 -12.63
C ASP A 81 27.80 1.55 -13.96
N ALA A 82 28.62 1.82 -15.00
CA ALA A 82 28.13 2.13 -16.33
C ALA A 82 27.35 0.95 -16.96
N TYR A 83 27.85 -0.28 -16.79
CA TYR A 83 27.17 -1.48 -17.24
C TYR A 83 25.85 -1.70 -16.52
N ASN A 84 25.83 -1.54 -15.20
CA ASN A 84 24.61 -1.66 -14.39
C ASN A 84 23.57 -0.62 -14.81
N GLN A 85 23.96 0.66 -14.97
CA GLN A 85 23.05 1.71 -15.43
C GLN A 85 22.46 1.43 -16.81
N TYR A 86 23.29 0.94 -17.75
CA TYR A 86 22.82 0.59 -19.09
C TYR A 86 21.88 -0.62 -19.07
N HIS A 87 22.21 -1.64 -18.26
CA HIS A 87 21.38 -2.81 -18.05
C HIS A 87 20.01 -2.41 -17.48
N ASP A 88 19.99 -1.66 -16.38
CA ASP A 88 18.77 -1.20 -15.71
C ASP A 88 17.88 -0.36 -16.65
N PHE A 89 18.49 0.54 -17.44
CA PHE A 89 17.76 1.33 -18.43
C PHE A 89 17.05 0.46 -19.47
N ASN A 90 17.73 -0.57 -20.00
CA ASN A 90 17.17 -1.47 -20.99
C ASN A 90 16.13 -2.42 -20.38
N VAL A 91 16.34 -2.90 -19.16
CA VAL A 91 15.35 -3.70 -18.42
C VAL A 91 14.07 -2.89 -18.22
N GLU A 92 14.17 -1.62 -17.81
CA GLU A 92 13.01 -0.75 -17.63
C GLU A 92 12.33 -0.39 -18.96
N LYS A 93 13.11 -0.20 -20.03
CA LYS A 93 12.56 -0.02 -21.38
C LYS A 93 11.81 -1.27 -21.85
N LEU A 94 12.37 -2.47 -21.63
CA LEU A 94 11.74 -3.75 -21.95
C LEU A 94 10.46 -3.95 -21.15
N ARG A 95 10.47 -3.64 -19.85
CA ARG A 95 9.29 -3.71 -18.97
C ARG A 95 8.13 -2.89 -19.53
N ARG A 96 8.40 -1.64 -19.94
CA ARG A 96 7.40 -0.76 -20.60
C ARG A 96 6.89 -1.34 -21.92
N VAL A 97 7.77 -1.88 -22.77
CA VAL A 97 7.34 -2.52 -24.03
C VAL A 97 6.44 -3.73 -23.76
N VAL A 98 6.82 -4.60 -22.82
CA VAL A 98 6.03 -5.78 -22.43
C VAL A 98 4.65 -5.37 -21.91
N LEU A 99 4.59 -4.30 -21.11
CA LEU A 99 3.32 -3.76 -20.63
C LEU A 99 2.43 -3.30 -21.79
N LEU A 100 2.98 -2.54 -22.73
CA LEU A 100 2.25 -2.06 -23.91
C LEU A 100 1.88 -3.20 -24.89
N LEU A 101 2.61 -4.31 -24.92
CA LEU A 101 2.24 -5.47 -25.74
C LEU A 101 0.99 -6.21 -25.25
N MET A 102 0.55 -5.96 -24.01
CA MET A 102 -0.72 -6.49 -23.50
C MET A 102 -1.90 -5.61 -23.96
N GLN A 103 -1.74 -4.30 -23.84
CA GLN A 103 -2.68 -3.29 -24.32
C GLN A 103 -1.90 -2.00 -24.69
N PRO A 104 -1.67 -1.73 -25.99
CA PRO A 104 -0.79 -0.62 -26.40
C PRO A 104 -1.28 0.77 -26.00
N TYR A 105 -2.59 0.99 -26.03
CA TYR A 105 -3.25 2.20 -25.58
C TYR A 105 -4.69 1.87 -25.25
N PHE A 106 -5.32 2.67 -24.40
CA PHE A 106 -6.74 2.54 -24.06
C PHE A 106 -7.55 3.76 -24.52
N ALA A 107 -6.90 4.87 -24.86
CA ALA A 107 -7.58 6.08 -25.30
C ALA A 107 -6.80 6.84 -26.37
N LYS A 108 -7.51 7.71 -27.09
CA LYS A 108 -6.97 8.68 -28.06
C LYS A 108 -7.67 10.01 -27.89
N VAL A 109 -6.89 11.09 -27.90
CA VAL A 109 -7.41 12.46 -27.99
C VAL A 109 -6.87 13.16 -29.23
N ARG A 110 -7.71 13.93 -29.92
CA ARG A 110 -7.29 14.80 -31.01
C ARG A 110 -7.22 16.23 -30.49
N LEU A 111 -6.00 16.77 -30.42
CA LEU A 111 -5.72 18.06 -29.80
C LEU A 111 -5.21 19.07 -30.83
N GLN A 112 -5.89 20.21 -30.91
CA GLN A 112 -5.37 21.41 -31.55
C GLN A 112 -4.58 22.23 -30.53
N MET A 113 -3.25 22.15 -30.63
CA MET A 113 -2.33 22.81 -29.71
C MET A 113 -2.30 24.34 -29.84
N ARG A 114 -2.57 24.87 -31.06
CA ARG A 114 -2.62 26.30 -31.35
C ARG A 114 -3.65 26.58 -32.45
N PRO A 115 -4.38 27.70 -32.39
CA PRO A 115 -5.26 28.12 -33.47
C PRO A 115 -4.51 28.18 -34.81
N GLY A 116 -5.12 27.64 -35.87
CA GLY A 116 -4.56 27.64 -37.23
C GLY A 116 -3.50 26.58 -37.52
N ARG A 117 -3.19 25.69 -36.56
CA ARG A 117 -2.41 24.47 -36.82
C ARG A 117 -3.32 23.24 -36.89
N PRO A 118 -2.96 22.21 -37.68
CA PRO A 118 -3.71 20.97 -37.71
C PRO A 118 -3.66 20.31 -36.33
N ALA A 119 -4.78 19.73 -35.92
CA ALA A 119 -4.85 18.92 -34.73
C ALA A 119 -3.99 17.66 -34.87
N ARG A 120 -3.58 17.11 -33.74
CA ARG A 120 -2.75 15.90 -33.67
C ARG A 120 -3.39 14.86 -32.78
N ASP A 121 -3.26 13.62 -33.18
CA ASP A 121 -3.68 12.48 -32.39
C ASP A 121 -2.64 12.18 -31.31
N VAL A 122 -3.12 11.96 -30.10
CA VAL A 122 -2.33 11.54 -28.94
C VAL A 122 -2.96 10.28 -28.39
N TYR A 123 -2.26 9.15 -28.54
CA TYR A 123 -2.65 7.86 -27.98
C TYR A 123 -2.15 7.76 -26.54
N ILE A 124 -3.02 7.35 -25.62
CA ILE A 124 -2.77 7.32 -24.19
C ILE A 124 -2.80 5.87 -23.72
N GLY A 125 -1.74 5.43 -23.03
CA GLY A 125 -1.57 4.08 -22.53
C GLY A 125 -1.02 4.03 -21.11
N ALA A 126 -0.85 2.81 -20.60
CA ALA A 126 -0.33 2.56 -19.26
C ALA A 126 1.11 3.03 -19.07
N ALA A 127 1.91 3.03 -20.15
CA ALA A 127 3.27 3.55 -20.18
C ALA A 127 3.54 4.41 -21.42
N GLY A 128 4.50 5.33 -21.31
CA GLY A 128 4.99 6.11 -22.44
C GLY A 128 6.02 5.34 -23.28
N MET A 129 5.92 5.44 -24.61
CA MET A 129 6.91 4.92 -25.56
C MET A 129 7.13 5.89 -26.71
N THR A 130 8.39 6.05 -27.11
CA THR A 130 8.80 6.87 -28.26
C THR A 130 9.49 6.02 -29.31
N ASP A 131 9.50 6.48 -30.56
CA ASP A 131 10.34 5.89 -31.59
C ASP A 131 11.80 6.35 -31.49
N GLU A 132 12.63 5.89 -32.42
CA GLU A 132 14.06 6.22 -32.54
C GLU A 132 14.32 7.72 -32.72
N HIS A 133 13.32 8.48 -33.18
CA HIS A 133 13.39 9.93 -33.39
C HIS A 133 12.77 10.72 -32.25
N SER A 134 12.49 10.07 -31.11
CA SER A 134 11.83 10.67 -29.94
C SER A 134 10.40 11.20 -30.23
N ILE A 135 9.75 10.67 -31.26
CA ILE A 135 8.33 10.95 -31.52
C ILE A 135 7.50 10.04 -30.62
N PRO A 136 6.57 10.58 -29.82
CA PRO A 136 5.69 9.77 -28.98
C PRO A 136 4.83 8.83 -29.83
N LEU A 137 4.99 7.52 -29.59
CA LEU A 137 4.11 6.48 -30.13
C LEU A 137 2.91 6.30 -29.21
N VAL A 138 3.17 6.22 -27.91
CA VAL A 138 2.18 6.15 -26.84
C VAL A 138 2.58 7.15 -25.76
N VAL A 139 1.63 7.97 -25.33
CA VAL A 139 1.79 8.89 -24.21
C VAL A 139 1.33 8.21 -22.94
N ASP A 140 2.15 8.33 -21.91
CA ASP A 140 1.82 7.85 -20.58
C ASP A 140 0.59 8.59 -20.01
N TRP A 141 -0.34 7.86 -19.41
CA TRP A 141 -1.53 8.44 -18.78
C TRP A 141 -1.22 9.45 -17.67
N ARG A 142 -0.03 9.39 -17.06
CA ARG A 142 0.44 10.31 -16.02
C ARG A 142 1.02 11.60 -16.60
N SER A 143 1.29 11.64 -17.90
CA SER A 143 1.77 12.83 -18.59
C SER A 143 0.78 14.00 -18.41
N PRO A 144 1.28 15.25 -18.27
CA PRO A 144 0.43 16.43 -18.24
C PRO A 144 -0.59 16.51 -19.38
N VAL A 145 -0.19 16.20 -20.62
CA VAL A 145 -1.10 16.31 -21.77
C VAL A 145 -2.28 15.33 -21.69
N ALA A 146 -2.12 14.21 -20.98
CA ALA A 146 -3.18 13.23 -20.78
C ALA A 146 -4.31 13.75 -19.88
N GLU A 147 -4.08 14.82 -19.09
CA GLU A 147 -5.12 15.51 -18.31
C GLU A 147 -6.30 15.97 -19.19
N THR A 148 -6.03 16.31 -20.46
CA THR A 148 -7.05 16.70 -21.43
C THR A 148 -8.09 15.61 -21.71
N TYR A 149 -7.72 14.34 -21.56
CA TYR A 149 -8.65 13.21 -21.65
C TYR A 149 -9.55 13.13 -20.41
N TYR A 150 -8.98 13.32 -19.21
CA TYR A 150 -9.65 13.18 -17.92
C TYR A 150 -10.45 14.40 -17.48
N ASN A 151 -10.26 15.57 -18.09
CA ASN A 151 -11.10 16.76 -17.83
C ASN A 151 -12.56 16.53 -18.27
N GLN A 152 -12.78 15.58 -19.19
CA GLN A 152 -14.09 15.20 -19.73
C GLN A 152 -14.88 16.37 -20.35
N GLU A 153 -14.19 17.39 -20.85
CA GLU A 153 -14.76 18.57 -21.53
C GLU A 153 -14.28 18.61 -22.99
N MET A 154 -15.23 18.57 -23.94
CA MET A 154 -14.94 18.80 -25.36
C MET A 154 -14.72 20.30 -25.62
N GLY A 155 -13.86 20.64 -26.58
CA GLY A 155 -13.55 22.03 -26.92
C GLY A 155 -12.37 22.61 -26.12
N PRO A 156 -12.39 23.91 -25.74
CA PRO A 156 -11.27 24.54 -25.07
C PRO A 156 -10.99 23.92 -23.71
N THR A 157 -9.80 23.37 -23.54
CA THR A 157 -9.31 22.78 -22.29
C THR A 157 -7.87 23.20 -22.02
N SER A 158 -7.30 22.75 -20.92
CA SER A 158 -5.91 23.05 -20.58
C SER A 158 -5.29 21.97 -19.72
N TYR A 159 -3.96 21.91 -19.74
CA TYR A 159 -3.15 21.10 -18.83
C TYR A 159 -1.96 21.91 -18.34
N GLU A 160 -1.36 21.50 -17.23
CA GLU A 160 -0.21 22.19 -16.64
C GLU A 160 1.09 21.40 -16.82
N VAL A 161 2.13 22.03 -17.37
CA VAL A 161 3.46 21.45 -17.52
C VAL A 161 4.52 22.45 -17.06
N ASP A 162 5.42 22.03 -16.18
CA ASP A 162 6.49 22.84 -15.60
C ASP A 162 6.00 24.19 -15.01
N GLY A 163 4.88 24.16 -14.28
CA GLY A 163 4.28 25.37 -13.69
C GLY A 163 3.59 26.29 -14.70
N ARG A 164 3.39 25.84 -15.96
CA ARG A 164 2.82 26.64 -17.04
C ARG A 164 1.57 25.99 -17.60
N LYS A 165 0.46 26.71 -17.48
CA LYS A 165 -0.82 26.33 -18.11
C LYS A 165 -0.73 26.40 -19.64
N ARG A 166 -1.08 25.31 -20.31
CA ARG A 166 -1.17 25.19 -21.76
C ARG A 166 -2.63 25.04 -22.16
N THR A 167 -3.16 26.03 -22.87
CA THR A 167 -4.52 25.96 -23.43
C THR A 167 -4.50 25.24 -24.78
N VAL A 168 -5.39 24.27 -24.96
CA VAL A 168 -5.56 23.47 -26.18
C VAL A 168 -7.04 23.29 -26.47
N ASN A 169 -7.39 22.87 -27.68
CA ASN A 169 -8.76 22.52 -28.05
C ASN A 169 -8.87 21.01 -28.30
N LEU A 170 -9.74 20.34 -27.56
CA LEU A 170 -10.04 18.92 -27.70
C LEU A 170 -11.12 18.72 -28.76
N GLU A 171 -10.75 18.12 -29.88
CA GLU A 171 -11.64 17.89 -31.04
C GLU A 171 -12.25 16.49 -31.05
N LEU A 172 -11.54 15.50 -30.49
CA LEU A 172 -12.00 14.12 -30.39
C LEU A 172 -11.51 13.52 -29.07
N ARG A 173 -12.39 12.76 -28.41
CA ARG A 173 -12.06 11.89 -27.30
C ARG A 173 -12.59 10.50 -27.60
N ARG A 174 -11.68 9.54 -27.73
CA ARG A 174 -11.97 8.15 -28.09
C ARG A 174 -11.41 7.21 -27.04
N GLN A 175 -12.19 6.21 -26.67
CA GLN A 175 -11.78 5.11 -25.81
C GLN A 175 -11.81 3.80 -26.59
N PHE A 176 -10.91 2.88 -26.26
CA PHE A 176 -10.77 1.59 -26.95
C PHE A 176 -10.86 0.42 -25.97
N ASP A 177 -11.40 -0.69 -26.47
CA ASP A 177 -11.18 -2.02 -25.90
C ASP A 177 -10.24 -2.80 -26.81
N ILE A 178 -9.01 -2.99 -26.34
CA ILE A 178 -7.94 -3.63 -27.09
C ILE A 178 -7.36 -4.78 -26.27
N VAL A 179 -7.14 -5.91 -26.94
CA VAL A 179 -6.36 -7.03 -26.41
C VAL A 179 -5.25 -7.32 -27.41
N ARG A 180 -3.99 -7.07 -27.00
CA ARG A 180 -2.81 -7.22 -27.84
C ARG A 180 -2.91 -6.41 -29.15
N ASP A 181 -3.00 -7.09 -30.29
CA ASP A 181 -3.06 -6.52 -31.64
C ASP A 181 -4.49 -6.44 -32.19
N LYS A 182 -5.51 -6.81 -31.39
CA LYS A 182 -6.90 -6.85 -31.80
C LYS A 182 -7.71 -5.74 -31.12
N LEU A 183 -8.35 -4.91 -31.95
CA LEU A 183 -9.39 -3.99 -31.53
C LEU A 183 -10.71 -4.76 -31.38
N ASN A 184 -11.32 -4.72 -30.19
CA ASN A 184 -12.64 -5.33 -29.97
C ASN A 184 -13.75 -4.31 -30.23
N MET A 185 -13.59 -3.09 -29.71
CA MET A 185 -14.54 -1.98 -29.88
C MET A 185 -13.90 -0.64 -29.55
N TYR A 186 -14.51 0.46 -30.01
CA TYR A 186 -14.15 1.83 -29.64
C TYR A 186 -15.40 2.67 -29.40
N PHE A 187 -15.25 3.79 -28.69
CA PHE A 187 -16.32 4.73 -28.38
C PHE A 187 -15.81 6.17 -28.46
N ASP A 188 -16.61 7.05 -29.07
CA ASP A 188 -16.37 8.49 -29.04
C ASP A 188 -17.28 9.15 -28.00
N THR A 189 -16.70 9.67 -26.93
CA THR A 189 -17.48 10.16 -25.80
C THR A 189 -17.57 11.69 -25.83
N THR A 190 -18.73 12.22 -26.22
CA THR A 190 -19.00 13.67 -26.26
C THR A 190 -19.56 14.23 -24.94
N VAL A 191 -20.16 13.39 -24.09
CA VAL A 191 -20.79 13.76 -22.80
C VAL A 191 -20.43 12.72 -21.74
N ALA A 192 -20.14 13.14 -20.51
CA ALA A 192 -19.77 12.28 -19.36
C ALA A 192 -20.83 11.24 -18.92
N ILE A 193 -22.02 11.24 -19.52
CA ILE A 193 -23.20 10.52 -19.01
C ILE A 193 -23.41 9.14 -19.68
N GLU A 194 -22.78 8.86 -20.83
CA GLU A 194 -22.95 7.59 -21.56
C GLU A 194 -21.98 6.46 -21.12
N ASP A 195 -21.12 6.71 -20.14
CA ASP A 195 -20.13 5.77 -19.59
C ASP A 195 -20.76 4.48 -19.00
N SER A 196 -22.05 4.49 -18.68
CA SER A 196 -22.77 3.30 -18.16
C SER A 196 -22.97 2.19 -19.20
N LEU A 197 -23.12 2.52 -20.49
CA LEU A 197 -23.11 1.54 -21.60
C LEU A 197 -21.70 0.98 -21.82
N LEU A 198 -20.71 1.84 -21.65
CA LEU A 198 -19.30 1.58 -21.86
C LEU A 198 -18.76 0.63 -20.77
N LEU A 199 -19.11 0.87 -19.51
CA LEU A 199 -18.83 0.00 -18.36
C LEU A 199 -19.52 -1.38 -18.49
N GLY A 200 -20.76 -1.42 -18.98
CA GLY A 200 -21.52 -2.66 -19.18
C GLY A 200 -20.98 -3.53 -20.33
N ALA A 201 -20.50 -2.92 -21.41
CA ALA A 201 -19.90 -3.61 -22.55
C ALA A 201 -18.47 -4.10 -22.25
N LEU A 202 -17.66 -3.29 -21.55
CA LEU A 202 -16.30 -3.67 -21.13
C LEU A 202 -16.27 -4.81 -20.11
N LYS A 203 -17.27 -4.89 -19.21
CA LYS A 203 -17.39 -5.98 -18.21
C LYS A 203 -17.53 -7.38 -18.81
N ARG A 204 -18.05 -7.53 -20.03
CA ARG A 204 -18.29 -8.85 -20.65
C ARG A 204 -17.03 -9.58 -21.13
N HIS A 205 -15.90 -8.88 -21.29
CA HIS A 205 -14.71 -9.44 -21.96
C HIS A 205 -13.41 -9.40 -21.12
N HIS A 206 -13.38 -8.66 -20.01
CA HIS A 206 -12.21 -8.58 -19.13
C HIS A 206 -12.42 -9.38 -17.84
N SER A 207 -11.41 -10.13 -17.42
CA SER A 207 -11.43 -10.75 -16.09
C SER A 207 -11.42 -9.64 -15.04
N GLU A 208 -12.17 -9.86 -13.95
CA GLU A 208 -12.46 -8.89 -12.88
C GLU A 208 -11.22 -8.23 -12.23
N LYS A 209 -10.03 -8.76 -12.47
CA LYS A 209 -8.76 -8.24 -11.93
C LYS A 209 -8.11 -7.14 -12.78
N LEU A 210 -8.59 -6.90 -14.00
CA LEU A 210 -7.88 -6.12 -15.02
C LEU A 210 -8.82 -5.18 -15.81
N GLN A 211 -9.82 -4.58 -15.17
CA GLN A 211 -10.27 -3.29 -15.71
C GLN A 211 -9.07 -2.35 -15.59
N ALA A 212 -8.59 -1.82 -16.72
CA ALA A 212 -7.53 -0.81 -16.72
C ALA A 212 -8.07 0.41 -15.95
N ILE A 213 -7.81 0.45 -14.64
CA ILE A 213 -8.34 1.44 -13.69
C ILE A 213 -8.06 2.86 -14.21
N THR A 214 -6.96 3.02 -14.94
CA THR A 214 -6.51 4.25 -15.60
C THR A 214 -7.42 4.72 -16.74
N ALA A 215 -8.09 3.83 -17.45
CA ALA A 215 -8.97 4.17 -18.58
C ALA A 215 -10.29 4.80 -18.13
N THR A 216 -10.75 4.41 -16.94
CA THR A 216 -12.04 4.78 -16.37
C THR A 216 -11.95 5.86 -15.30
N ILE A 217 -10.79 6.54 -15.16
CA ILE A 217 -10.62 7.60 -14.17
C ILE A 217 -11.64 8.70 -14.42
N GLN A 218 -12.40 8.98 -13.38
CA GLN A 218 -13.45 9.98 -13.39
C GLN A 218 -12.89 11.35 -13.05
N ARG A 219 -13.59 12.42 -13.44
CA ARG A 219 -13.10 13.78 -13.22
C ARG A 219 -12.77 14.05 -11.74
N GLU A 220 -13.67 13.68 -10.82
CA GLU A 220 -13.46 13.86 -9.37
C GLU A 220 -12.26 13.05 -8.84
N GLN A 221 -12.05 11.85 -9.38
CA GLN A 221 -10.93 10.97 -9.04
C GLN A 221 -9.61 11.57 -9.57
N ASN A 222 -9.60 12.05 -10.81
CA ASN A 222 -8.44 12.70 -11.43
C ASN A 222 -8.01 13.95 -10.67
N LEU A 223 -8.96 14.73 -10.14
CA LEU A 223 -8.66 15.90 -9.30
C LEU A 223 -7.85 15.51 -8.06
N ILE A 224 -8.19 14.39 -7.41
CA ILE A 224 -7.44 13.89 -6.25
C ILE A 224 -6.09 13.31 -6.69
N VAL A 225 -6.08 12.47 -7.73
CA VAL A 225 -4.85 11.82 -8.25
C VAL A 225 -3.79 12.86 -8.60
N ARG A 226 -4.18 13.95 -9.28
CA ARG A 226 -3.29 15.01 -9.75
C ARG A 226 -3.21 16.23 -8.82
N HIS A 227 -3.85 16.16 -7.65
CA HIS A 227 -3.85 17.26 -6.71
C HIS A 227 -2.43 17.67 -6.30
N GLU A 228 -2.24 18.96 -5.99
CA GLU A 228 -1.00 19.48 -5.43
C GLU A 228 -0.61 18.76 -4.13
N ASP A 229 0.69 18.78 -3.84
CA ASP A 229 1.25 18.11 -2.68
C ASP A 229 1.09 18.98 -1.45
N VAL A 230 0.08 18.64 -0.66
CA VAL A 230 -0.23 19.26 0.63
C VAL A 230 0.27 18.38 1.76
N PRO A 231 0.57 18.92 2.96
CA PRO A 231 1.06 18.12 4.08
C PRO A 231 0.12 16.95 4.42
N VAL A 232 -1.19 17.20 4.43
CA VAL A 232 -2.19 16.17 4.68
C VAL A 232 -3.42 16.38 3.79
N MET A 233 -3.82 15.33 3.12
CA MET A 233 -5.05 15.25 2.32
C MET A 233 -5.99 14.22 2.91
N LEU A 234 -7.19 14.64 3.30
CA LEU A 234 -8.26 13.77 3.75
C LEU A 234 -9.31 13.62 2.65
N VAL A 235 -9.49 12.41 2.15
CA VAL A 235 -10.46 12.10 1.10
C VAL A 235 -11.64 11.36 1.71
N ASN A 236 -12.79 12.04 1.78
CA ASN A 236 -14.05 11.43 2.18
C ASN A 236 -14.82 10.92 0.95
N GLY A 237 -14.84 9.61 0.75
CA GLY A 237 -15.50 9.01 -0.40
C GLY A 237 -16.56 8.01 0.00
N ILE A 238 -17.76 8.12 -0.57
CA ILE A 238 -18.85 7.18 -0.29
C ILE A 238 -18.53 5.75 -0.75
N ALA A 239 -19.34 4.79 -0.34
CA ALA A 239 -19.20 3.42 -0.81
C ALA A 239 -19.30 3.30 -2.35
N GLY A 240 -18.37 2.55 -2.93
CA GLY A 240 -18.32 2.34 -4.38
C GLY A 240 -17.75 3.51 -5.19
N SER A 241 -17.17 4.53 -4.55
CA SER A 241 -16.57 5.69 -5.24
C SER A 241 -15.17 5.44 -5.83
N GLY A 242 -14.57 4.27 -5.58
CA GLY A 242 -13.24 3.92 -6.11
C GLY A 242 -12.08 4.48 -5.29
N LYS A 243 -12.23 4.68 -3.98
CA LYS A 243 -11.17 5.18 -3.07
C LYS A 243 -9.83 4.46 -3.24
N THR A 244 -9.81 3.14 -3.07
CA THR A 244 -8.59 2.33 -3.21
C THR A 244 -7.96 2.48 -4.60
N SER A 245 -8.77 2.57 -5.65
CA SER A 245 -8.30 2.86 -7.02
C SER A 245 -7.63 4.24 -7.12
N VAL A 246 -8.24 5.27 -6.54
CA VAL A 246 -7.67 6.63 -6.48
C VAL A 246 -6.34 6.66 -5.72
N LEU A 247 -6.25 5.93 -4.61
CA LEU A 247 -5.02 5.80 -3.82
C LEU A 247 -3.89 5.19 -4.66
N LEU A 248 -4.14 4.07 -5.35
CA LEU A 248 -3.12 3.40 -6.15
C LEU A 248 -2.71 4.24 -7.36
N GLN A 249 -3.66 4.92 -7.98
CA GLN A 249 -3.39 5.86 -9.07
C GLN A 249 -2.57 7.06 -8.59
N ARG A 250 -2.83 7.58 -7.39
CA ARG A 250 -2.05 8.68 -6.82
C ARG A 250 -0.62 8.24 -6.50
N ILE A 251 -0.42 7.05 -5.95
CA ILE A 251 0.93 6.47 -5.75
C ILE A 251 1.66 6.41 -7.09
N ALA A 252 1.05 5.81 -8.11
CA ALA A 252 1.67 5.70 -9.44
C ALA A 252 1.96 7.08 -10.07
N PHE A 253 1.07 8.05 -9.88
CA PHE A 253 1.28 9.42 -10.35
C PHE A 253 2.44 10.11 -9.64
N LEU A 254 2.55 9.99 -8.31
CA LEU A 254 3.64 10.56 -7.53
C LEU A 254 4.99 9.96 -7.91
N LEU A 255 5.08 8.63 -8.02
CA LEU A 255 6.28 7.93 -8.47
C LEU A 255 6.70 8.40 -9.87
N TYR A 256 5.77 8.53 -10.82
CA TYR A 256 6.09 9.05 -12.15
C TYR A 256 6.54 10.51 -12.14
N ARG A 257 5.83 11.38 -11.41
CA ARG A 257 6.12 12.83 -11.33
C ARG A 257 7.48 13.08 -10.68
N GLU A 258 7.80 12.28 -9.67
CA GLU A 258 8.98 12.44 -8.82
C GLU A 258 10.03 11.34 -9.01
N ARG A 259 10.01 10.61 -10.13
CA ARG A 259 10.91 9.47 -10.43
C ARG A 259 12.42 9.74 -10.34
N LYS A 260 12.84 11.00 -10.16
CA LYS A 260 14.24 11.40 -9.96
C LYS A 260 14.62 11.53 -8.48
N THR A 261 13.63 11.64 -7.60
CA THR A 261 13.78 12.08 -6.20
C THR A 261 12.92 11.30 -5.22
N LEU A 262 12.04 10.43 -5.70
CA LEU A 262 11.19 9.57 -4.89
C LEU A 262 11.50 8.12 -5.22
N ASP A 263 11.99 7.39 -4.23
CA ASP A 263 12.13 5.95 -4.29
C ASP A 263 10.85 5.28 -3.74
N PRO A 264 10.37 4.18 -4.35
CA PRO A 264 9.27 3.37 -3.81
C PRO A 264 9.39 3.01 -2.31
N ASP A 265 10.60 2.83 -1.78
CA ASP A 265 10.81 2.53 -0.36
C ASP A 265 10.45 3.70 0.59
N GLN A 266 10.32 4.92 0.06
CA GLN A 266 9.91 6.12 0.80
C GLN A 266 8.40 6.32 0.81
N VAL A 267 7.63 5.42 0.19
CA VAL A 267 6.17 5.45 0.10
C VAL A 267 5.60 4.33 0.94
N TYR A 268 4.73 4.66 1.89
CA TYR A 268 4.10 3.73 2.80
C TYR A 268 2.60 3.64 2.55
N LEU A 269 2.07 2.43 2.49
CA LEU A 269 0.64 2.15 2.32
C LEU A 269 0.12 1.31 3.48
N PHE A 270 -0.75 1.90 4.28
CA PHE A 270 -1.47 1.23 5.35
C PHE A 270 -2.81 0.72 4.85
N THR A 271 -3.05 -0.58 5.05
CA THR A 271 -4.29 -1.27 4.64
C THR A 271 -4.93 -1.97 5.85
N PRO A 272 -6.26 -2.19 5.83
CA PRO A 272 -6.95 -2.86 6.94
C PRO A 272 -6.67 -4.36 7.02
N ASN A 273 -6.27 -5.01 5.91
CA ASN A 273 -5.99 -6.43 5.84
C ASN A 273 -5.05 -6.79 4.68
N ASN A 274 -4.41 -7.95 4.76
CA ASN A 274 -3.41 -8.42 3.79
C ASN A 274 -4.04 -8.98 2.49
N VAL A 275 -5.38 -9.11 2.42
CA VAL A 275 -6.05 -9.58 1.18
C VAL A 275 -5.79 -8.62 0.02
N PHE A 276 -5.63 -7.32 0.33
CA PHE A 276 -5.30 -6.29 -0.65
C PHE A 276 -3.85 -6.32 -1.16
N GLU A 277 -2.94 -7.00 -0.47
CA GLU A 277 -1.53 -7.07 -0.87
C GLU A 277 -1.38 -7.71 -2.26
N ARG A 278 -2.05 -8.86 -2.48
CA ARG A 278 -2.08 -9.53 -3.80
C ARG A 278 -2.67 -8.65 -4.91
N TYR A 279 -3.61 -7.77 -4.56
CA TYR A 279 -4.20 -6.82 -5.50
C TYR A 279 -3.18 -5.73 -5.85
N ILE A 280 -2.50 -5.16 -4.86
CA ILE A 280 -1.45 -4.15 -5.05
C ILE A 280 -0.30 -4.71 -5.90
N ASP A 281 0.15 -5.93 -5.60
CA ASP A 281 1.20 -6.67 -6.33
C ASP A 281 0.88 -6.91 -7.80
N THR A 282 -0.39 -6.80 -8.18
CA THR A 282 -0.82 -6.93 -9.57
C THR A 282 -1.03 -5.56 -10.21
N VAL A 283 -1.66 -4.62 -9.49
CA VAL A 283 -2.17 -3.37 -10.05
C VAL A 283 -1.08 -2.33 -10.29
N LEU A 284 -0.22 -2.04 -9.32
CA LEU A 284 0.85 -1.05 -9.52
C LEU A 284 1.84 -1.49 -10.62
N PRO A 285 2.27 -2.77 -10.67
CA PRO A 285 3.09 -3.26 -11.78
C PRO A 285 2.40 -3.17 -13.14
N SER A 286 1.07 -3.35 -13.19
CA SER A 286 0.29 -3.14 -14.42
C SER A 286 0.19 -1.67 -14.86
N MET A 287 0.54 -0.72 -13.99
CA MET A 287 0.70 0.70 -14.31
C MET A 287 2.18 1.08 -14.54
N GLY A 288 3.07 0.10 -14.58
CA GLY A 288 4.50 0.28 -14.81
C GLY A 288 5.26 0.87 -13.63
N GLU A 289 4.77 0.68 -12.39
CA GLU A 289 5.43 1.17 -11.18
C GLU A 289 5.88 0.03 -10.27
N ALA A 290 6.79 0.32 -9.36
CA ALA A 290 7.16 -0.57 -8.26
C ALA A 290 6.18 -0.41 -7.08
N ASN A 291 6.14 -1.41 -6.20
CA ASN A 291 5.27 -1.39 -5.04
C ASN A 291 5.86 -0.53 -3.92
N PRO A 292 5.02 0.21 -3.18
CA PRO A 292 5.42 0.87 -1.94
C PRO A 292 5.61 -0.15 -0.82
N GLN A 293 6.07 0.33 0.34
CA GLN A 293 6.04 -0.43 1.58
C GLN A 293 4.59 -0.61 2.04
N VAL A 294 4.08 -1.85 2.07
CA VAL A 294 2.68 -2.14 2.46
C VAL A 294 2.66 -2.73 3.88
N PHE A 295 1.79 -2.20 4.73
CA PHE A 295 1.61 -2.66 6.10
C PHE A 295 0.12 -2.75 6.47
N THR A 296 -0.26 -3.75 7.27
CA THR A 296 -1.36 -3.55 8.21
C THR A 296 -0.85 -2.88 9.48
N TRP A 297 -1.76 -2.36 10.31
CA TRP A 297 -1.38 -1.84 11.63
C TRP A 297 -0.62 -2.88 12.46
N ARG A 298 -1.01 -4.16 12.37
CA ARG A 298 -0.36 -5.24 13.11
C ARG A 298 1.06 -5.49 12.61
N ASP A 299 1.24 -5.57 11.29
CA ASP A 299 2.56 -5.77 10.68
C ASP A 299 3.49 -4.61 11.01
N PHE A 300 2.98 -3.37 10.97
CA PHE A 300 3.72 -2.19 11.39
C PHE A 300 4.13 -2.28 12.86
N ALA A 301 3.20 -2.61 13.75
CA ALA A 301 3.50 -2.74 15.17
C ALA A 301 4.56 -3.82 15.46
N GLU A 302 4.50 -4.96 14.76
CA GLU A 302 5.50 -6.02 14.83
C GLU A 302 6.87 -5.55 14.32
N ALA A 303 6.91 -4.86 13.17
CA ALA A 303 8.13 -4.25 12.63
C ALA A 303 8.72 -3.18 13.57
N GLN A 304 7.89 -2.50 14.36
CA GLN A 304 8.36 -1.61 15.44
C GLN A 304 8.84 -2.37 16.69
N GLY A 305 8.85 -3.71 16.72
CA GLY A 305 9.28 -4.50 17.88
C GLY A 305 8.25 -4.56 19.02
N ALA A 306 6.99 -4.19 18.76
CA ALA A 306 5.91 -4.31 19.73
C ALA A 306 5.46 -5.77 19.96
N GLY A 307 5.98 -6.73 19.20
CA GLY A 307 5.73 -8.16 19.36
C GLY A 307 4.24 -8.51 19.38
N ASN A 308 3.86 -9.51 20.18
CA ASN A 308 2.46 -9.99 20.27
C ASN A 308 1.59 -9.18 21.25
N ARG A 309 1.88 -7.90 21.48
CA ARG A 309 1.05 -7.04 22.33
C ARG A 309 -0.34 -6.85 21.71
N ASP A 310 -1.33 -6.55 22.55
CA ASP A 310 -2.62 -6.08 22.06
C ASP A 310 -2.43 -4.87 21.14
N ALA A 311 -3.18 -4.80 20.04
CA ALA A 311 -2.98 -3.78 19.01
C ALA A 311 -3.21 -2.34 19.51
N GLY A 312 -3.85 -2.16 20.68
CA GLY A 312 -4.11 -0.87 21.28
C GLY A 312 -5.38 -0.20 20.76
N GLU A 313 -6.35 -0.97 20.31
CA GLU A 313 -7.67 -0.47 19.86
C GLU A 313 -8.45 0.23 20.98
N LYS A 314 -8.17 -0.13 22.25
CA LYS A 314 -8.76 0.50 23.44
C LYS A 314 -7.90 1.62 24.03
N CYS A 315 -6.75 1.90 23.43
CA CYS A 315 -5.86 2.97 23.91
C CYS A 315 -6.51 4.32 23.66
N SER A 316 -6.61 5.12 24.71
CA SER A 316 -7.19 6.47 24.63
C SER A 316 -6.11 7.51 24.29
N PRO A 317 -6.46 8.59 23.57
CA PRO A 317 -5.54 9.70 23.28
C PRO A 317 -4.95 10.31 24.55
N GLU A 318 -5.72 10.36 25.64
CA GLU A 318 -5.29 10.89 26.94
C GLU A 318 -4.17 10.05 27.56
N GLN A 319 -4.19 8.72 27.36
CA GLN A 319 -3.09 7.86 27.81
C GLN A 319 -1.80 8.23 27.07
N LEU A 320 -1.85 8.47 25.76
CA LEU A 320 -0.69 8.91 24.99
C LEU A 320 -0.22 10.31 25.41
N GLY A 321 -1.16 11.22 25.67
CA GLY A 321 -0.85 12.55 26.21
C GLY A 321 -0.13 12.48 27.56
N ARG A 322 -0.56 11.58 28.47
CA ARG A 322 0.13 11.32 29.74
C ARG A 322 1.54 10.78 29.55
N ILE A 323 1.75 9.88 28.57
CA ILE A 323 3.11 9.41 28.23
C ILE A 323 3.98 10.59 27.81
N GLU A 324 3.49 11.42 26.89
CA GLU A 324 4.26 12.56 26.36
C GLU A 324 4.61 13.59 27.44
N GLU A 325 3.69 13.88 28.35
CA GLU A 325 3.95 14.76 29.49
C GLU A 325 4.97 14.13 30.45
N ALA A 326 4.76 12.86 30.82
CA ALA A 326 5.60 12.20 31.81
C ALA A 326 7.02 11.90 31.32
N VAL A 327 7.23 11.71 30.01
CA VAL A 327 8.57 11.49 29.43
C VAL A 327 9.48 12.72 29.60
N ARG A 328 8.93 13.94 29.66
CA ARG A 328 9.72 15.17 29.79
C ARG A 328 10.58 15.20 31.06
N ASP A 329 10.03 14.69 32.16
CA ASP A 329 10.68 14.64 33.46
C ASP A 329 11.07 13.20 33.86
N LEU A 330 11.13 12.28 32.88
CA LEU A 330 11.40 10.87 33.13
C LEU A 330 12.85 10.66 33.58
N ALA A 331 12.99 10.16 34.81
CA ALA A 331 14.22 9.56 35.32
C ALA A 331 14.23 8.04 35.09
N ILE A 332 15.30 7.54 34.48
CA ILE A 332 15.54 6.11 34.28
C ILE A 332 16.04 5.49 35.59
N GLU A 333 15.30 4.50 36.11
CA GLU A 333 15.68 3.79 37.33
C GLU A 333 16.65 2.63 37.03
N GLU A 334 17.42 2.17 38.02
CA GLU A 334 18.30 0.99 37.90
C GLU A 334 17.56 -0.23 37.35
N ALA A 335 16.30 -0.40 37.76
CA ALA A 335 15.51 -1.55 37.37
C ALA A 335 14.84 -1.41 35.99
N ASP A 336 14.94 -0.22 35.37
CA ASP A 336 14.53 0.07 33.98
C ASP A 336 15.60 -0.34 32.97
N VAL A 337 16.83 -0.66 33.39
CA VAL A 337 17.88 -1.16 32.50
C VAL A 337 18.04 -2.67 32.60
N ARG A 338 18.56 -3.29 31.55
CA ARG A 338 18.96 -4.71 31.52
C ARG A 338 20.37 -4.87 30.96
N GLU A 339 20.95 -6.03 31.23
CA GLU A 339 22.23 -6.44 30.66
C GLU A 339 22.16 -6.64 29.14
N ILE A 340 23.32 -6.57 28.49
CA ILE A 340 23.50 -6.96 27.09
C ILE A 340 24.11 -8.36 27.09
N ARG A 341 23.34 -9.33 26.59
CA ARG A 341 23.71 -10.74 26.53
C ARG A 341 23.49 -11.24 25.09
N MET A 342 24.39 -12.09 24.64
CA MET A 342 24.24 -12.89 23.42
C MET A 342 24.26 -14.36 23.80
N ASN A 343 23.20 -15.10 23.47
CA ASN A 343 22.98 -16.48 23.90
C ASN A 343 23.13 -16.60 25.43
N ASP A 344 24.08 -17.39 25.92
CA ASP A 344 24.35 -17.55 27.36
C ASP A 344 25.42 -16.58 27.90
N THR A 345 26.03 -15.78 27.02
CA THR A 345 27.19 -14.93 27.37
C THR A 345 26.77 -13.49 27.66
N VAL A 346 26.94 -13.06 28.91
CA VAL A 346 26.75 -11.65 29.31
C VAL A 346 27.95 -10.82 28.84
N LEU A 347 27.71 -9.94 27.87
CA LEU A 347 28.73 -9.04 27.33
C LEU A 347 28.87 -7.79 28.20
N LEU A 348 27.76 -7.15 28.56
CA LEU A 348 27.72 -6.02 29.49
C LEU A 348 26.69 -6.27 30.59
N LYS A 349 27.13 -6.21 31.86
CA LYS A 349 26.25 -6.36 33.03
C LYS A 349 25.30 -5.17 33.16
N ALA A 350 24.14 -5.36 33.79
CA ALA A 350 23.17 -4.30 34.04
C ALA A 350 23.78 -3.06 34.74
N SER A 351 24.70 -3.24 35.69
CA SER A 351 25.40 -2.14 36.36
C SER A 351 26.33 -1.35 35.43
N GLN A 352 26.90 -2.00 34.40
CA GLN A 352 27.68 -1.32 33.37
C GLN A 352 26.75 -0.52 32.44
N VAL A 353 25.56 -1.03 32.14
CA VAL A 353 24.56 -0.27 31.37
C VAL A 353 24.05 0.94 32.17
N GLU A 354 23.69 0.72 33.43
CA GLU A 354 23.26 1.78 34.35
C GLU A 354 24.33 2.88 34.48
N GLY A 355 25.60 2.50 34.60
CA GLY A 355 26.71 3.47 34.65
C GLY A 355 26.85 4.29 33.36
N ALA A 356 26.46 3.77 32.20
CA ALA A 356 26.40 4.55 30.96
C ALA A 356 25.19 5.51 30.96
N VAL A 357 24.03 5.03 31.42
CA VAL A 357 22.81 5.84 31.59
C VAL A 357 23.02 7.03 32.54
N ARG A 358 23.53 6.78 33.75
CA ARG A 358 23.80 7.83 34.76
C ARG A 358 24.76 8.90 34.25
N LYS A 359 25.75 8.53 33.42
CA LYS A 359 26.71 9.48 32.84
C LYS A 359 26.02 10.59 32.03
N PHE A 360 24.86 10.30 31.46
CA PHE A 360 24.12 11.20 30.57
C PHE A 360 22.74 11.62 31.09
N GLU A 361 22.37 11.24 32.32
CA GLU A 361 21.04 11.51 32.90
C GLU A 361 20.64 13.00 32.89
N ARG A 362 21.62 13.91 32.99
CA ARG A 362 21.43 15.36 32.96
C ARG A 362 20.75 15.88 31.69
N PHE A 363 20.76 15.11 30.61
CA PHE A 363 20.13 15.48 29.34
C PHE A 363 18.64 15.14 29.27
N GLY A 364 18.10 14.41 30.26
CA GLY A 364 16.73 13.90 30.27
C GLY A 364 16.53 12.74 29.28
N ALA A 365 15.49 11.92 29.49
CA ALA A 365 15.16 10.84 28.55
C ALA A 365 14.70 11.44 27.20
N GLY A 366 15.50 11.23 26.16
CA GLY A 366 15.28 11.84 24.85
C GLY A 366 16.29 11.37 23.80
N SER A 367 16.12 11.79 22.55
CA SER A 367 16.95 11.34 21.41
C SER A 367 18.45 11.54 21.62
N ARG A 368 18.85 12.72 22.13
CA ARG A 368 20.24 13.03 22.46
C ARG A 368 20.80 12.12 23.55
N PHE A 369 20.00 11.86 24.58
CA PHE A 369 20.38 10.96 25.66
C PHE A 369 20.58 9.53 25.13
N CYS A 370 19.64 9.03 24.32
CA CYS A 370 19.74 7.72 23.70
C CYS A 370 21.01 7.58 22.84
N ALA A 371 21.30 8.56 21.99
CA ALA A 371 22.50 8.55 21.14
C ALA A 371 23.79 8.47 21.99
N LEU A 372 23.93 9.33 23.00
CA LEU A 372 25.12 9.35 23.87
C LEU A 372 25.28 8.05 24.68
N VAL A 373 24.18 7.48 25.17
CA VAL A 373 24.22 6.20 25.88
C VAL A 373 24.62 5.07 24.94
N LYS A 374 24.09 5.04 23.71
CA LYS A 374 24.49 4.06 22.69
C LYS A 374 25.99 4.14 22.43
N ASP A 375 26.52 5.32 22.09
CA ASP A 375 27.95 5.51 21.81
C ASP A 375 28.83 4.97 22.94
N GLU A 376 28.48 5.29 24.19
CA GLU A 376 29.19 4.80 25.37
C GLU A 376 29.08 3.28 25.55
N LEU A 377 27.92 2.68 25.23
CA LEU A 377 27.73 1.24 25.28
C LEU A 377 28.52 0.54 24.17
N HIS A 378 28.57 1.07 22.95
CA HIS A 378 29.42 0.55 21.87
C HIS A 378 30.90 0.58 22.28
N GLU A 379 31.38 1.69 22.87
CA GLU A 379 32.75 1.75 23.40
C GLU A 379 33.02 0.71 24.50
N ARG A 380 32.07 0.52 25.43
CA ARG A 380 32.19 -0.51 26.48
C ARG A 380 32.20 -1.92 25.89
N LEU A 381 31.38 -2.17 24.88
CA LEU A 381 31.29 -3.45 24.20
C LEU A 381 32.59 -3.76 23.43
N ASN A 382 33.12 -2.78 22.68
CA ASN A 382 34.40 -2.93 21.97
C ASN A 382 35.56 -3.20 22.93
N ARG A 383 35.59 -2.52 24.08
CA ARG A 383 36.57 -2.82 25.15
C ARG A 383 36.39 -4.24 25.71
N ARG A 384 35.15 -4.73 25.81
CA ARG A 384 34.87 -6.10 26.27
C ARG A 384 35.36 -7.13 25.23
N PHE A 385 35.12 -6.90 23.94
CA PHE A 385 35.63 -7.76 22.88
C PHE A 385 37.16 -7.83 22.89
N ALA A 386 37.83 -6.69 23.02
CA ALA A 386 39.29 -6.63 23.14
C ALA A 386 39.83 -7.34 24.40
N GLN A 387 39.03 -7.48 25.46
CA GLN A 387 39.39 -8.28 26.64
C GLN A 387 39.18 -9.77 26.39
N MET A 388 38.07 -10.16 25.75
CA MET A 388 37.76 -11.55 25.42
C MET A 388 38.75 -12.13 24.40
N ALA A 389 39.23 -11.33 23.46
CA ALA A 389 40.26 -11.73 22.50
C ALA A 389 41.62 -12.06 23.15
N LYS A 390 41.82 -11.68 24.41
CA LYS A 390 43.02 -12.01 25.21
C LYS A 390 42.79 -13.20 26.14
N ASP A 391 41.61 -13.81 26.10
CA ASP A 391 41.31 -15.01 26.87
C ASP A 391 41.94 -16.22 26.18
N ASP A 392 42.71 -17.00 26.94
CA ASP A 392 43.45 -18.15 26.42
C ASP A 392 42.49 -19.17 25.77
N GLU A 393 41.28 -19.35 26.34
CA GLU A 393 40.28 -20.28 25.78
C GLU A 393 39.82 -19.84 24.37
N VAL A 394 39.65 -18.53 24.15
CA VAL A 394 39.23 -17.98 22.86
C VAL A 394 40.36 -18.08 21.83
N GLN A 395 41.60 -17.86 22.26
CA GLN A 395 42.76 -18.01 21.37
C GLN A 395 42.99 -19.47 20.98
N GLU A 396 42.85 -20.40 21.93
CA GLU A 396 42.91 -21.84 21.66
C GLU A 396 41.79 -22.29 20.71
N GLU A 397 40.57 -21.77 20.87
CA GLU A 397 39.44 -22.04 19.97
C GLU A 397 39.76 -21.61 18.53
N VAL A 398 40.27 -20.39 18.35
CA VAL A 398 40.61 -19.85 17.02
C VAL A 398 41.78 -20.60 16.37
N LEU A 399 42.79 -20.98 17.14
CA LEU A 399 43.90 -21.83 16.65
C LEU A 399 43.45 -23.25 16.29
N GLY A 400 42.33 -23.70 16.86
CA GLY A 400 41.73 -25.01 16.61
C GLY A 400 40.86 -25.09 15.36
N PHE A 401 40.57 -23.97 14.69
CA PHE A 401 39.68 -23.93 13.53
C PHE A 401 40.21 -24.73 12.35
N ASP A 402 39.33 -25.51 11.73
CA ASP A 402 39.62 -26.15 10.46
C ASP A 402 39.56 -25.15 9.28
N VAL A 403 39.87 -25.64 8.07
CA VAL A 403 39.93 -24.80 6.86
C VAL A 403 38.57 -24.17 6.56
N ASP A 404 37.48 -24.91 6.76
CA ASP A 404 36.13 -24.43 6.45
C ASP A 404 35.69 -23.35 7.45
N GLU A 405 36.01 -23.54 8.73
CA GLU A 405 35.77 -22.57 9.79
C GLU A 405 36.59 -21.28 9.59
N GLN A 406 37.87 -21.41 9.21
CA GLN A 406 38.71 -20.25 8.91
C GLN A 406 38.16 -19.44 7.74
N VAL A 407 37.75 -20.10 6.64
CA VAL A 407 37.15 -19.41 5.50
C VAL A 407 35.81 -18.77 5.87
N HIS A 408 34.98 -19.42 6.70
CA HIS A 408 33.72 -18.86 7.16
C HIS A 408 33.90 -17.58 8.00
N TRP A 409 34.84 -17.59 8.96
CA TRP A 409 35.04 -16.47 9.87
C TRP A 409 35.98 -15.39 9.32
N PHE A 410 36.98 -15.75 8.52
CA PHE A 410 38.00 -14.79 8.08
C PHE A 410 37.96 -14.50 6.58
N GLY A 411 37.21 -15.28 5.79
CA GLY A 411 37.16 -15.19 4.33
C GLY A 411 38.38 -15.82 3.64
N GLU A 412 39.36 -16.29 4.40
CA GLU A 412 40.64 -16.79 3.94
C GLU A 412 41.22 -17.82 4.92
N THR A 413 42.18 -18.62 4.47
CA THR A 413 42.96 -19.48 5.35
C THR A 413 44.01 -18.66 6.08
N VAL A 414 44.06 -18.80 7.40
CA VAL A 414 44.92 -17.98 8.26
C VAL A 414 45.90 -18.85 9.04
N SER A 415 47.14 -18.39 9.18
CA SER A 415 48.18 -19.05 9.97
C SER A 415 48.92 -18.00 10.79
N PRO A 416 48.53 -17.72 12.04
CA PRO A 416 49.16 -16.68 12.85
C PRO A 416 50.64 -17.02 13.10
N GLU A 417 51.52 -16.06 12.82
CA GLU A 417 52.98 -16.23 12.96
C GLU A 417 53.48 -15.92 14.38
N ASP A 418 52.73 -15.13 15.14
CA ASP A 418 53.06 -14.72 16.50
C ASP A 418 51.80 -14.54 17.38
N GLU A 419 52.02 -14.27 18.68
CA GLU A 419 50.94 -14.01 19.65
C GLU A 419 50.10 -12.78 19.28
N ALA A 420 50.68 -11.80 18.59
CA ALA A 420 49.97 -10.59 18.19
C ALA A 420 48.97 -10.87 17.06
N ALA A 421 49.38 -11.64 16.06
CA ALA A 421 48.54 -12.13 14.97
C ALA A 421 47.43 -13.06 15.50
N CYS A 422 47.74 -13.92 16.47
CA CYS A 422 46.73 -14.76 17.12
C CYS A 422 45.68 -13.92 17.87
N ALA A 423 46.11 -12.88 18.61
CA ALA A 423 45.20 -11.98 19.30
C ALA A 423 44.33 -11.15 18.34
N ASP A 424 44.85 -10.80 17.17
CA ASP A 424 44.10 -10.08 16.12
C ASP A 424 43.02 -10.97 15.48
N LEU A 425 43.36 -12.23 15.15
CA LEU A 425 42.40 -13.22 14.68
C LEU A 425 41.32 -13.51 15.74
N ALA A 426 41.71 -13.67 17.00
CA ALA A 426 40.78 -13.84 18.12
C ALA A 426 39.84 -12.64 18.26
N ARG A 427 40.34 -11.43 18.02
CA ARG A 427 39.52 -10.22 18.03
C ARG A 427 38.51 -10.20 16.88
N ARG A 428 38.95 -10.45 15.64
CA ARG A 428 38.05 -10.54 14.46
C ARG A 428 36.96 -11.58 14.69
N TYR A 429 37.33 -12.75 15.22
CA TYR A 429 36.40 -13.81 15.57
C TYR A 429 35.35 -13.35 16.59
N VAL A 430 35.77 -12.74 17.71
CA VAL A 430 34.85 -12.25 18.75
C VAL A 430 33.93 -11.15 18.23
N GLU A 431 34.46 -10.19 17.46
CA GLU A 431 33.69 -9.10 16.86
C GLU A 431 32.61 -9.63 15.91
N GLN A 432 32.93 -10.64 15.08
CA GLN A 432 31.97 -11.25 14.17
C GLN A 432 30.98 -12.17 14.88
N ARG A 433 31.43 -13.00 15.82
CA ARG A 433 30.59 -13.92 16.60
C ARG A 433 29.51 -13.18 17.40
N TYR A 434 29.82 -11.98 17.88
CA TYR A 434 28.91 -11.16 18.69
C TYR A 434 28.49 -9.86 18.01
N ALA A 435 28.56 -9.79 16.67
CA ALA A 435 28.24 -8.57 15.91
C ALA A 435 26.83 -8.04 16.21
N GLU A 436 25.84 -8.94 16.34
CA GLU A 436 24.45 -8.60 16.72
C GLU A 436 24.34 -7.86 18.07
N ALA A 437 25.34 -7.93 18.95
CA ALA A 437 25.33 -7.18 20.20
C ALA A 437 25.33 -5.66 19.99
N HIS A 438 25.91 -5.19 18.88
CA HIS A 438 25.80 -3.79 18.48
C HIS A 438 24.37 -3.43 18.07
N GLU A 439 23.70 -4.27 17.28
CA GLU A 439 22.29 -4.10 16.92
C GLU A 439 21.39 -4.08 18.16
N ARG A 440 21.67 -4.94 19.15
CA ARG A 440 20.97 -4.92 20.45
C ARG A 440 21.14 -3.58 21.18
N ILE A 441 22.28 -2.91 21.06
CA ILE A 441 22.47 -1.55 21.62
C ILE A 441 21.63 -0.55 20.83
N ASP A 442 21.64 -0.67 19.51
CA ASP A 442 20.94 0.22 18.60
C ASP A 442 19.41 0.11 18.69
N ASP A 443 18.87 -1.06 18.97
CA ASP A 443 17.44 -1.26 19.22
C ASP A 443 17.00 -0.81 20.62
N LEU A 444 17.93 -0.25 21.40
CA LEU A 444 17.75 0.07 22.81
C LEU A 444 17.26 -1.14 23.61
N SER A 445 17.71 -2.34 23.25
CA SER A 445 17.29 -3.53 23.96
C SER A 445 17.64 -3.37 25.45
N TRP A 446 18.75 -2.74 25.82
CA TRP A 446 19.14 -2.47 27.20
C TRP A 446 18.13 -1.65 28.03
N LEU A 447 17.11 -1.01 27.44
CA LEU A 447 16.06 -0.27 28.12
C LEU A 447 14.73 -1.06 28.18
N ARG A 448 14.12 -1.15 29.37
CA ARG A 448 12.87 -1.88 29.62
C ARG A 448 11.65 -0.98 29.45
N PHE A 449 11.29 -0.68 28.20
CA PHE A 449 10.13 0.16 27.87
C PHE A 449 8.82 -0.28 28.54
N ASP A 450 8.55 -1.58 28.65
CA ASP A 450 7.35 -2.07 29.34
C ASP A 450 7.29 -1.62 30.79
N ARG A 451 8.40 -1.76 31.53
CA ARG A 451 8.46 -1.35 32.94
C ARG A 451 8.24 0.14 33.08
N ILE A 452 8.89 0.93 32.22
CA ILE A 452 8.75 2.39 32.21
C ILE A 452 7.30 2.75 31.95
N GLY A 453 6.68 2.26 30.87
CA GLY A 453 5.30 2.62 30.55
C GLY A 453 4.29 2.12 31.58
N MET A 454 4.46 0.90 32.12
CA MET A 454 3.61 0.39 33.21
C MET A 454 3.66 1.30 34.44
N ARG A 455 4.87 1.80 34.80
CA ARG A 455 5.08 2.77 35.88
C ARG A 455 4.42 4.11 35.58
N LEU A 456 4.56 4.63 34.36
CA LEU A 456 4.01 5.93 33.96
C LEU A 456 2.47 5.92 33.90
N LEU A 457 1.90 4.84 33.39
CA LEU A 457 0.45 4.74 33.20
C LEU A 457 -0.28 4.17 34.41
N GLY A 458 0.42 3.41 35.26
CA GLY A 458 -0.15 2.73 36.43
C GLY A 458 -0.94 1.47 36.04
N GLN A 459 -0.47 0.74 35.02
CA GLN A 459 -1.18 -0.41 34.45
C GLN A 459 -0.28 -1.65 34.34
N PRO A 460 -0.84 -2.87 34.34
CA PRO A 460 -0.05 -4.10 34.41
C PRO A 460 0.62 -4.50 33.09
N ALA A 461 0.18 -3.96 31.96
CA ALA A 461 0.70 -4.24 30.64
C ALA A 461 0.49 -3.05 29.70
N LEU A 462 1.34 -2.93 28.68
CA LEU A 462 1.18 -1.95 27.61
C LEU A 462 0.60 -2.64 26.37
N SER A 463 -0.30 -1.94 25.69
CA SER A 463 -0.63 -2.21 24.30
C SER A 463 0.54 -1.86 23.37
N ALA A 464 0.49 -2.34 22.13
CA ALA A 464 1.43 -2.00 21.08
C ALA A 464 1.46 -0.49 20.83
N THR A 465 0.29 0.15 20.73
CA THR A 465 0.16 1.62 20.53
C THR A 465 0.89 2.39 21.62
N GLU A 466 0.66 2.08 22.90
CA GLU A 466 1.30 2.77 24.02
C GLU A 466 2.82 2.53 24.05
N TRP A 467 3.24 1.29 23.81
CA TRP A 467 4.66 0.93 23.80
C TRP A 467 5.41 1.65 22.67
N ILE A 468 4.86 1.66 21.46
CA ILE A 468 5.45 2.35 20.30
C ILE A 468 5.48 3.86 20.56
N TYR A 469 4.40 4.44 21.07
CA TYR A 469 4.35 5.87 21.36
C TYR A 469 5.39 6.28 22.42
N LEU A 470 5.51 5.52 23.52
CA LEU A 470 6.54 5.71 24.53
C LEU A 470 7.94 5.64 23.92
N ARG A 471 8.20 4.63 23.08
CA ARG A 471 9.48 4.50 22.39
C ARG A 471 9.77 5.73 21.52
N LEU A 472 8.78 6.21 20.76
CA LEU A 472 8.92 7.41 19.92
C LEU A 472 9.16 8.68 20.75
N CYS A 473 8.52 8.81 21.92
CA CYS A 473 8.76 9.93 22.83
C CYS A 473 10.18 9.93 23.38
N ILE A 474 10.72 8.76 23.77
CA ILE A 474 12.06 8.64 24.35
C ILE A 474 13.15 8.73 23.27
N THR A 475 13.00 8.02 22.15
CA THR A 475 14.06 7.88 21.15
C THR A 475 14.04 8.98 20.10
N GLY A 476 12.87 9.54 19.79
CA GLY A 476 12.65 10.34 18.58
C GLY A 476 12.90 9.58 17.27
N ALA A 477 12.95 8.24 17.30
CA ALA A 477 13.26 7.36 16.18
C ALA A 477 12.00 7.04 15.35
N GLY A 478 11.49 8.05 14.66
CA GLY A 478 10.56 7.86 13.55
C GLY A 478 11.31 7.71 12.22
N ASP A 479 10.63 7.22 11.18
CA ASP A 479 11.18 7.20 9.83
C ASP A 479 11.20 8.62 9.24
N LYS A 480 12.41 9.13 9.02
CA LYS A 480 12.65 10.46 8.44
C LYS A 480 12.89 10.42 6.93
N ASN A 481 13.07 9.23 6.36
CA ASN A 481 13.27 9.00 4.93
C ASN A 481 11.92 8.82 4.22
N ALA A 482 10.88 8.41 4.93
CA ALA A 482 9.50 8.38 4.44
C ALA A 482 9.07 9.76 3.90
N ARG A 483 8.60 9.78 2.65
CA ARG A 483 8.10 10.99 1.98
C ARG A 483 6.59 11.02 1.88
N TYR A 484 5.94 9.86 1.68
CA TYR A 484 4.49 9.77 1.57
C TYR A 484 3.94 8.60 2.39
N VAL A 485 2.83 8.84 3.09
CA VAL A 485 2.09 7.82 3.85
C VAL A 485 0.63 7.87 3.41
N MET A 486 0.18 6.77 2.83
CA MET A 486 -1.20 6.56 2.40
C MET A 486 -1.88 5.63 3.40
N VAL A 487 -3.07 6.00 3.88
CA VAL A 487 -3.87 5.18 4.79
C VAL A 487 -5.21 4.91 4.12
N ASP A 488 -5.46 3.66 3.73
CA ASP A 488 -6.77 3.22 3.25
C ASP A 488 -7.69 2.87 4.42
N GLU A 489 -9.00 3.05 4.23
CA GLU A 489 -10.03 2.83 5.26
C GLU A 489 -9.71 3.51 6.61
N VAL A 490 -9.22 4.75 6.58
CA VAL A 490 -8.72 5.50 7.75
C VAL A 490 -9.72 5.59 8.91
N GLN A 491 -11.03 5.48 8.64
CA GLN A 491 -12.06 5.46 9.69
C GLN A 491 -12.02 4.23 10.60
N ASP A 492 -11.23 3.21 10.28
CA ASP A 492 -11.03 2.03 11.11
C ASP A 492 -9.91 2.24 12.14
N TYR A 493 -9.13 3.32 12.03
CA TYR A 493 -8.06 3.65 12.96
C TYR A 493 -8.58 4.42 14.17
N THR A 494 -8.00 4.16 15.33
CA THR A 494 -8.25 4.98 16.53
C THR A 494 -7.40 6.24 16.51
N VAL A 495 -7.84 7.27 17.23
CA VAL A 495 -7.07 8.51 17.38
C VAL A 495 -5.65 8.23 17.91
N ALA A 496 -5.52 7.29 18.84
CA ALA A 496 -4.22 6.90 19.40
C ALA A 496 -3.29 6.26 18.35
N GLN A 497 -3.81 5.41 17.46
CA GLN A 497 -3.02 4.84 16.36
C GLN A 497 -2.58 5.94 15.37
N LEU A 498 -3.46 6.89 15.05
CA LEU A 498 -3.12 8.02 14.18
C LEU A 498 -2.06 8.94 14.80
N MET A 499 -2.10 9.16 16.12
CA MET A 499 -1.03 9.89 16.83
C MET A 499 0.32 9.18 16.71
N VAL A 500 0.35 7.84 16.77
CA VAL A 500 1.58 7.06 16.54
C VAL A 500 2.07 7.23 15.11
N LEU A 501 1.20 7.08 14.10
CA LEU A 501 1.58 7.25 12.69
C LEU A 501 2.10 8.67 12.41
N ALA A 502 1.38 9.68 12.88
CA ALA A 502 1.76 11.08 12.72
C ALA A 502 3.12 11.38 13.37
N ARG A 503 3.40 10.82 14.55
CA ARG A 503 4.69 10.99 15.22
C ARG A 503 5.81 10.21 14.53
N HIS A 504 5.54 8.98 14.10
CA HIS A 504 6.52 8.13 13.45
C HIS A 504 6.96 8.72 12.10
N PHE A 505 6.01 9.19 11.29
CA PHE A 505 6.26 9.75 9.96
C PHE A 505 6.21 11.29 9.93
N SER A 506 6.88 11.92 10.90
CA SER A 506 6.81 13.37 11.16
C SER A 506 7.17 14.32 10.00
N ARG A 507 7.73 13.82 8.89
CA ARG A 507 8.12 14.60 7.70
C ARG A 507 7.39 14.18 6.43
N ALA A 508 6.57 13.14 6.51
CA ALA A 508 5.88 12.62 5.34
C ALA A 508 4.61 13.42 5.05
N HIS A 509 4.23 13.45 3.78
CA HIS A 509 2.91 13.89 3.36
C HIS A 509 1.92 12.75 3.57
N PHE A 510 0.74 13.05 4.13
CA PHE A 510 -0.30 12.05 4.37
C PHE A 510 -1.43 12.15 3.36
N LEU A 511 -1.90 10.98 2.93
CA LEU A 511 -3.10 10.82 2.14
C LEU A 511 -4.01 9.82 2.86
N LEU A 512 -5.05 10.36 3.51
CA LEU A 512 -6.00 9.61 4.33
C LEU A 512 -7.26 9.38 3.51
N LEU A 513 -7.57 8.13 3.16
CA LEU A 513 -8.80 7.78 2.44
C LEU A 513 -9.74 7.02 3.35
N GLY A 514 -11.01 7.38 3.32
CA GLY A 514 -12.02 6.64 4.05
C GLY A 514 -13.43 7.04 3.70
N ASP A 515 -14.36 6.39 4.39
CA ASP A 515 -15.79 6.69 4.38
C ASP A 515 -16.25 6.76 5.84
N GLU A 516 -16.54 7.96 6.35
CA GLU A 516 -16.95 8.14 7.74
C GLU A 516 -18.20 7.32 8.09
N HIS A 517 -19.05 7.02 7.10
CA HIS A 517 -20.25 6.20 7.27
C HIS A 517 -19.97 4.70 7.31
N GLN A 518 -18.74 4.27 7.02
CA GLN A 518 -18.30 2.88 7.16
C GLN A 518 -17.48 2.61 8.43
N ALA A 519 -17.45 3.54 9.39
CA ALA A 519 -16.89 3.31 10.72
C ALA A 519 -17.79 2.38 11.56
N ILE A 520 -17.65 1.07 11.37
CA ILE A 520 -18.52 0.04 11.98
C ILE A 520 -18.11 -0.41 13.39
N PHE A 521 -16.97 0.07 13.87
CA PHE A 521 -16.41 -0.22 15.20
C PHE A 521 -16.63 0.96 16.14
N GLU A 522 -16.69 0.68 17.44
CA GLU A 522 -16.71 1.72 18.48
C GLU A 522 -15.29 2.19 18.77
N GLY A 523 -15.13 3.48 19.12
CA GLY A 523 -13.83 4.04 19.53
C GLY A 523 -12.87 4.36 18.39
N THR A 524 -13.27 4.24 17.13
CA THR A 524 -12.48 4.72 15.99
C THR A 524 -12.56 6.24 15.86
N ALA A 525 -11.56 6.84 15.20
CA ALA A 525 -11.47 8.28 15.03
C ALA A 525 -12.59 8.81 14.11
N THR A 526 -13.19 9.95 14.48
CA THR A 526 -14.01 10.73 13.54
C THR A 526 -13.12 11.55 12.62
N PHE A 527 -13.63 11.99 11.48
CA PHE A 527 -12.83 12.79 10.54
C PHE A 527 -12.42 14.14 11.14
N ALA A 528 -13.25 14.69 12.04
CA ALA A 528 -12.89 15.87 12.82
C ALA A 528 -11.69 15.62 13.75
N GLN A 529 -11.65 14.48 14.45
CA GLN A 529 -10.51 14.12 15.30
C GLN A 529 -9.24 13.84 14.50
N MET A 530 -9.37 13.19 13.33
CA MET A 530 -8.23 13.00 12.41
C MET A 530 -7.64 14.35 12.02
N ARG A 531 -8.49 15.30 11.63
CA ARG A 531 -8.09 16.66 11.29
C ARG A 531 -7.36 17.32 12.46
N GLU A 532 -7.88 17.25 13.67
CA GLU A 532 -7.21 17.81 14.86
C GLU A 532 -5.81 17.23 15.09
N VAL A 533 -5.64 15.89 14.98
CA VAL A 533 -4.34 15.22 15.14
C VAL A 533 -3.34 15.71 14.08
N PHE A 534 -3.77 15.75 12.82
CA PHE A 534 -2.89 16.05 11.70
C PHE A 534 -2.63 17.56 11.54
N GLU A 535 -3.57 18.43 11.89
CA GLU A 535 -3.33 19.88 11.93
C GLU A 535 -2.32 20.23 13.02
N ALA A 536 -2.42 19.59 14.19
CA ALA A 536 -1.47 19.80 15.28
C ALA A 536 -0.05 19.32 14.97
N THR A 537 0.11 18.32 14.11
CA THR A 537 1.41 17.65 13.86
C THR A 537 2.04 18.03 12.52
N HIS A 538 1.23 18.23 11.47
CA HIS A 538 1.67 18.44 10.07
C HIS A 538 1.18 19.78 9.49
N GLY A 539 0.36 20.54 10.22
CA GLY A 539 -0.09 21.88 9.82
C GLY A 539 -1.41 21.89 9.08
N GLN A 540 -1.41 21.87 7.75
CA GLN A 540 -2.64 22.02 6.97
C GLN A 540 -3.23 20.67 6.56
N VAL A 541 -4.55 20.51 6.77
CA VAL A 541 -5.33 19.36 6.28
C VAL A 541 -6.36 19.83 5.26
N GLU A 542 -6.18 19.43 3.99
CA GLU A 542 -7.17 19.69 2.93
C GLU A 542 -8.13 18.52 2.78
N GLU A 543 -9.41 18.81 2.55
CA GLU A 543 -10.45 17.79 2.39
C GLU A 543 -10.95 17.73 0.95
N CYS A 544 -10.91 16.55 0.36
CA CYS A 544 -11.52 16.22 -0.92
C CYS A 544 -12.70 15.27 -0.73
N ARG A 545 -13.70 15.32 -1.62
CA ARG A 545 -14.87 14.44 -1.55
C ARG A 545 -15.06 13.66 -2.84
N LEU A 546 -15.41 12.38 -2.70
CA LEU A 546 -15.85 11.52 -3.80
C LEU A 546 -17.33 11.16 -3.57
N LEU A 547 -18.21 11.80 -4.33
CA LEU A 547 -19.66 11.78 -4.07
C LEU A 547 -20.42 10.84 -5.01
N THR A 548 -19.71 10.23 -5.94
CA THR A 548 -20.31 9.40 -6.98
C THR A 548 -20.03 7.92 -6.70
N SER A 549 -21.07 7.08 -6.74
CA SER A 549 -20.94 5.63 -6.65
C SER A 549 -20.89 5.00 -8.04
N TYR A 550 -19.83 4.25 -8.31
CA TYR A 550 -19.59 3.54 -9.57
C TYR A 550 -19.71 2.02 -9.42
N ARG A 551 -20.11 1.53 -8.24
CA ARG A 551 -20.20 0.10 -7.93
C ARG A 551 -21.62 -0.44 -8.02
N SER A 552 -22.54 0.20 -7.31
CA SER A 552 -23.90 -0.29 -7.08
C SER A 552 -24.92 0.37 -8.01
N SER A 553 -26.05 -0.31 -8.26
CA SER A 553 -27.15 0.28 -9.02
C SER A 553 -27.76 1.50 -8.30
N PRO A 554 -28.44 2.42 -9.02
CA PRO A 554 -29.08 3.59 -8.41
C PRO A 554 -30.05 3.23 -7.28
N GLU A 555 -30.76 2.11 -7.38
CA GLU A 555 -31.71 1.65 -6.37
C GLU A 555 -31.01 1.20 -5.08
N ILE A 556 -29.89 0.48 -5.21
CA ILE A 556 -29.07 0.08 -4.05
C ILE A 556 -28.40 1.32 -3.44
N THR A 557 -27.86 2.21 -4.26
CA THR A 557 -27.29 3.49 -3.81
C THR A 557 -28.34 4.32 -3.07
N ALA A 558 -29.55 4.46 -3.60
CA ALA A 558 -30.64 5.16 -2.92
C ALA A 558 -30.96 4.54 -1.55
N MET A 559 -30.95 3.21 -1.44
CA MET A 559 -31.24 2.52 -0.18
C MET A 559 -30.17 2.74 0.89
N PHE A 560 -28.88 2.61 0.58
CA PHE A 560 -27.88 2.86 1.63
C PHE A 560 -27.72 4.36 1.91
N THR A 561 -27.91 5.23 0.91
CA THR A 561 -27.81 6.69 1.12
C THR A 561 -28.99 7.28 1.87
N SER A 562 -30.15 6.60 1.93
CA SER A 562 -31.26 7.02 2.80
C SER A 562 -30.94 6.92 4.29
N LEU A 563 -29.85 6.21 4.63
CA LEU A 563 -29.34 6.14 5.99
C LEU A 563 -28.48 7.36 6.36
N LEU A 564 -28.13 8.21 5.40
CA LEU A 564 -27.34 9.42 5.61
C LEU A 564 -28.23 10.63 5.92
N ASP A 565 -27.60 11.74 6.32
CA ASP A 565 -28.32 12.99 6.48
C ASP A 565 -28.85 13.51 5.12
N PRO A 566 -30.05 14.15 5.07
CA PRO A 566 -30.68 14.56 3.81
C PRO A 566 -29.81 15.47 2.93
N ASP A 567 -29.02 16.36 3.54
CA ASP A 567 -28.13 17.28 2.83
C ASP A 567 -26.98 16.55 2.13
N GLU A 568 -26.52 15.44 2.69
CA GLU A 568 -25.50 14.60 2.06
C GLU A 568 -26.12 13.78 0.95
N GLN A 569 -27.27 13.16 1.20
CA GLN A 569 -28.01 12.35 0.22
C GLN A 569 -28.24 13.11 -1.09
N MET A 570 -28.61 14.40 -1.02
CA MET A 570 -28.89 15.23 -2.19
C MET A 570 -27.67 15.46 -3.10
N ARG A 571 -26.46 15.28 -2.58
CA ARG A 571 -25.21 15.50 -3.33
C ARG A 571 -24.65 14.21 -3.95
N LEU A 572 -25.20 13.07 -3.57
CA LEU A 572 -24.71 11.76 -4.02
C LEU A 572 -25.36 11.36 -5.33
N THR A 573 -24.56 10.76 -6.21
CA THR A 573 -25.03 10.28 -7.50
C THR A 573 -24.56 8.86 -7.76
N SER A 574 -25.32 8.10 -8.56
CA SER A 574 -24.92 6.79 -9.08
C SER A 574 -24.82 6.88 -10.59
N VAL A 575 -23.79 6.25 -11.16
CA VAL A 575 -23.55 6.26 -12.62
C VAL A 575 -24.15 5.04 -13.30
N HIS A 576 -24.56 4.01 -12.54
CA HIS A 576 -25.15 2.81 -13.11
C HIS A 576 -26.56 3.07 -13.67
N ARG A 577 -26.97 2.24 -14.63
CA ARG A 577 -28.36 2.18 -15.07
C ARG A 577 -29.23 1.55 -13.98
N GLY A 578 -30.53 1.83 -14.05
CA GLY A 578 -31.51 1.22 -13.17
C GLY A 578 -31.36 -0.31 -13.13
N GLY A 579 -31.25 -0.83 -11.92
CA GLY A 579 -31.06 -2.23 -11.60
C GLY A 579 -32.32 -2.85 -11.03
N VAL A 580 -32.14 -3.85 -10.17
CA VAL A 580 -33.26 -4.49 -9.47
C VAL A 580 -33.49 -3.77 -8.15
N ALA A 581 -34.72 -3.33 -7.91
CA ALA A 581 -35.10 -2.70 -6.66
C ALA A 581 -34.82 -3.65 -5.46
N PRO A 582 -34.28 -3.13 -4.34
CA PRO A 582 -34.09 -3.90 -3.12
C PRO A 582 -35.38 -4.56 -2.64
N VAL A 583 -35.28 -5.81 -2.21
CA VAL A 583 -36.42 -6.55 -1.64
C VAL A 583 -36.38 -6.39 -0.13
N VAL A 584 -37.45 -5.87 0.45
CA VAL A 584 -37.60 -5.74 1.90
C VAL A 584 -38.78 -6.61 2.35
N ARG A 585 -38.56 -7.51 3.31
CA ARG A 585 -39.60 -8.41 3.84
C ARG A 585 -39.52 -8.51 5.36
N GLU A 586 -40.68 -8.39 5.99
CA GLU A 586 -40.86 -8.56 7.43
C GLU A 586 -41.60 -9.88 7.71
N PHE A 587 -41.08 -10.65 8.66
CA PHE A 587 -41.70 -11.86 9.20
C PHE A 587 -42.14 -11.57 10.64
N ALA A 588 -43.22 -12.22 11.08
CA ALA A 588 -43.62 -12.15 12.47
C ALA A 588 -42.52 -12.75 13.37
N ALA A 589 -42.32 -12.22 14.58
CA ALA A 589 -41.25 -12.67 15.47
C ALA A 589 -41.32 -14.17 15.80
N ASP A 590 -42.53 -14.74 15.82
CA ASP A 590 -42.81 -16.14 16.05
C ASP A 590 -42.77 -17.02 14.79
N ASP A 591 -42.72 -16.45 13.58
CA ASP A 591 -42.63 -17.17 12.31
C ASP A 591 -41.16 -17.47 11.92
N VAL A 592 -40.47 -18.21 12.80
CA VAL A 592 -39.08 -18.65 12.58
C VAL A 592 -38.98 -19.53 11.33
N ASP A 593 -39.95 -20.43 11.13
CA ASP A 593 -39.93 -21.41 10.05
C ASP A 593 -40.11 -20.75 8.68
N GLY A 594 -41.04 -19.79 8.54
CA GLY A 594 -41.23 -19.02 7.31
C GLY A 594 -40.00 -18.17 6.98
N TYR A 595 -39.42 -17.54 7.98
CA TYR A 595 -38.17 -16.77 7.85
C TYR A 595 -36.99 -17.64 7.36
N VAL A 596 -36.76 -18.79 8.00
CA VAL A 596 -35.68 -19.72 7.61
C VAL A 596 -35.96 -20.33 6.23
N ALA A 597 -37.22 -20.64 5.91
CA ALA A 597 -37.59 -21.15 4.59
C ALA A 597 -37.28 -20.15 3.48
N GLU A 598 -37.48 -18.85 3.71
CA GLU A 598 -37.13 -17.81 2.76
C GLU A 598 -35.60 -17.72 2.56
N LEU A 599 -34.81 -17.77 3.63
CA LEU A 599 -33.35 -17.79 3.51
C LEU A 599 -32.85 -19.01 2.75
N ARG A 600 -33.43 -20.20 2.99
CA ARG A 600 -33.12 -21.41 2.20
C ARG A 600 -33.45 -21.22 0.73
N ARG A 601 -34.61 -20.64 0.41
CA ARG A 601 -35.02 -20.36 -0.96
C ARG A 601 -34.06 -19.39 -1.66
N ILE A 602 -33.58 -18.37 -0.94
CA ILE A 602 -32.59 -17.42 -1.47
C ILE A 602 -31.27 -18.12 -1.73
N ALA A 603 -30.78 -18.92 -0.77
CA ALA A 603 -29.53 -19.66 -0.90
C ALA A 603 -29.58 -20.67 -2.06
N GLU A 604 -30.68 -21.41 -2.20
CA GLU A 604 -30.86 -22.39 -3.29
C GLU A 604 -30.89 -21.72 -4.66
N ARG A 605 -31.57 -20.58 -4.79
CA ARG A 605 -31.56 -19.80 -6.04
C ARG A 605 -30.15 -19.28 -6.38
N ALA A 606 -29.41 -18.82 -5.38
CA ALA A 606 -28.10 -18.23 -5.57
C ALA A 606 -27.00 -19.26 -5.84
N ALA A 607 -27.15 -20.50 -5.33
CA ALA A 607 -26.21 -21.59 -5.58
C ALA A 607 -26.06 -21.93 -7.08
N ASP A 608 -27.15 -21.81 -7.84
CA ASP A 608 -27.18 -22.07 -9.29
C ASP A 608 -26.92 -20.83 -10.15
N ALA A 609 -26.73 -19.66 -9.53
CA ALA A 609 -26.50 -18.40 -10.23
C ALA A 609 -25.01 -18.15 -10.49
N GLU A 610 -24.70 -17.46 -11.59
CA GLU A 610 -23.38 -16.85 -11.76
C GLU A 610 -23.22 -15.71 -10.74
N GLY A 611 -22.05 -15.66 -10.08
CA GLY A 611 -21.72 -14.65 -9.08
C GLY A 611 -21.78 -15.16 -7.64
N LEU A 612 -21.47 -14.25 -6.72
CA LEU A 612 -21.33 -14.53 -5.29
C LEU A 612 -22.42 -13.82 -4.48
N THR A 613 -23.17 -14.57 -3.70
CA THR A 613 -24.19 -14.06 -2.77
C THR A 613 -23.68 -14.14 -1.34
N ALA A 614 -23.70 -13.02 -0.63
CA ALA A 614 -23.38 -12.97 0.80
C ALA A 614 -24.62 -12.83 1.67
N ILE A 615 -24.76 -13.72 2.64
CA ILE A 615 -25.64 -13.54 3.78
C ILE A 615 -24.81 -12.89 4.89
N VAL A 616 -25.08 -11.62 5.20
CA VAL A 616 -24.26 -10.80 6.09
C VAL A 616 -24.96 -10.61 7.43
N THR A 617 -24.45 -11.25 8.48
CA THR A 617 -25.02 -11.16 9.83
C THR A 617 -24.44 -10.00 10.63
N GLU A 618 -25.16 -9.55 11.66
CA GLU A 618 -24.68 -8.49 12.56
C GLU A 618 -23.59 -9.00 13.53
N SER A 619 -23.61 -10.30 13.86
CA SER A 619 -22.73 -10.91 14.85
C SER A 619 -22.32 -12.36 14.52
N ASP A 620 -21.27 -12.85 15.18
CA ASP A 620 -20.84 -14.26 15.08
C ASP A 620 -21.86 -15.24 15.65
N PRO A 621 -22.48 -15.00 16.82
CA PRO A 621 -23.48 -15.91 17.34
C PRO A 621 -24.62 -16.12 16.35
N ARG A 622 -25.07 -15.05 15.68
CA ARG A 622 -26.12 -15.15 14.66
C ARG A 622 -25.65 -15.88 13.41
N CYS A 623 -24.41 -15.62 12.96
CA CYS A 623 -23.76 -16.38 11.89
C CYS A 623 -23.76 -17.89 12.21
N GLY A 624 -23.31 -18.28 13.41
CA GLY A 624 -23.26 -19.67 13.84
C GLY A 624 -24.65 -20.33 13.98
N TRP A 625 -25.69 -19.55 14.33
CA TRP A 625 -27.06 -20.05 14.34
C TRP A 625 -27.59 -20.28 12.92
N LEU A 626 -27.42 -19.32 12.00
CA LEU A 626 -27.85 -19.46 10.61
C LEU A 626 -27.11 -20.56 9.87
N ALA A 627 -25.81 -20.74 10.13
CA ALA A 627 -25.03 -21.83 9.56
C ALA A 627 -25.67 -23.21 9.84
N LYS A 628 -26.19 -23.41 11.06
CA LYS A 628 -26.89 -24.65 11.43
C LYS A 628 -28.24 -24.80 10.72
N GLN A 629 -28.93 -23.70 10.43
CA GLN A 629 -30.24 -23.73 9.77
C GLN A 629 -30.14 -23.95 8.25
N LEU A 630 -29.09 -23.41 7.63
CA LEU A 630 -28.86 -23.44 6.18
C LEU A 630 -28.04 -24.66 5.75
N GLY A 631 -27.21 -25.20 6.65
CA GLY A 631 -26.44 -26.42 6.40
C GLY A 631 -25.41 -26.25 5.29
N ASP A 632 -25.36 -27.24 4.39
CA ASP A 632 -24.45 -27.33 3.25
C ASP A 632 -24.74 -26.34 2.11
N ARG A 633 -25.84 -25.58 2.20
CA ARG A 633 -26.22 -24.57 1.19
C ARG A 633 -25.35 -23.33 1.22
N VAL A 634 -24.59 -23.11 2.29
CA VAL A 634 -23.77 -21.92 2.49
C VAL A 634 -22.37 -22.30 2.94
N GLU A 635 -21.39 -21.57 2.45
CA GLU A 635 -20.01 -21.64 2.93
C GLU A 635 -19.79 -20.57 4.01
N VAL A 636 -19.42 -20.97 5.23
CA VAL A 636 -19.19 -20.03 6.32
C VAL A 636 -17.77 -19.49 6.22
N LEU A 637 -17.62 -18.18 6.08
CA LEU A 637 -16.30 -17.55 5.95
C LEU A 637 -15.86 -16.89 7.26
N GLY A 638 -14.60 -17.14 7.61
CA GLY A 638 -13.86 -16.45 8.67
C GLY A 638 -13.01 -15.31 8.13
N LYS A 639 -12.24 -14.66 9.01
CA LYS A 639 -11.39 -13.50 8.68
C LYS A 639 -10.33 -13.80 7.60
N ASP A 640 -9.82 -15.03 7.59
CA ASP A 640 -8.69 -15.45 6.73
C ASP A 640 -9.11 -16.48 5.66
N SER A 641 -10.42 -16.58 5.38
CA SER A 641 -10.93 -17.51 4.38
C SER A 641 -10.82 -16.89 2.98
N ASP A 642 -10.34 -17.68 2.00
CA ASP A 642 -10.38 -17.28 0.59
C ASP A 642 -11.83 -17.16 0.12
N LEU A 643 -12.10 -16.17 -0.73
CA LEU A 643 -13.44 -15.95 -1.28
C LEU A 643 -13.70 -16.92 -2.45
N PRO A 644 -14.79 -17.71 -2.43
CA PRO A 644 -15.16 -18.54 -3.56
C PRO A 644 -15.58 -17.67 -4.76
N LYS A 645 -15.42 -18.21 -5.97
CA LYS A 645 -15.77 -17.49 -7.22
C LYS A 645 -17.28 -17.34 -7.43
N SER A 646 -18.07 -18.24 -6.88
CA SER A 646 -19.52 -18.27 -7.04
C SER A 646 -20.18 -19.05 -5.90
N GLY A 647 -21.48 -18.83 -5.71
CA GLY A 647 -22.29 -19.54 -4.73
C GLY A 647 -22.72 -18.64 -3.57
N VAL A 648 -22.93 -19.23 -2.39
CA VAL A 648 -23.49 -18.53 -1.24
C VAL A 648 -22.54 -18.61 -0.05
N VAL A 649 -22.16 -17.45 0.46
CA VAL A 649 -21.30 -17.32 1.64
C VAL A 649 -22.09 -16.73 2.79
N LEU A 650 -21.81 -17.21 4.01
CA LEU A 650 -22.38 -16.71 5.25
C LEU A 650 -21.25 -16.16 6.12
N LEU A 651 -21.34 -14.89 6.48
CA LEU A 651 -20.28 -14.19 7.20
C LEU A 651 -20.81 -13.03 8.04
N PRO A 652 -20.15 -12.69 9.15
CA PRO A 652 -20.47 -11.49 9.91
C PRO A 652 -20.02 -10.22 9.18
N LEU A 653 -20.69 -9.10 9.44
CA LEU A 653 -20.41 -7.80 8.82
C LEU A 653 -18.94 -7.37 8.90
N ARG A 654 -18.25 -7.65 10.02
CA ARG A 654 -16.83 -7.30 10.16
C ARG A 654 -15.91 -8.01 9.16
N VAL A 655 -16.30 -9.19 8.67
CA VAL A 655 -15.57 -9.93 7.64
C VAL A 655 -16.03 -9.49 6.25
N ALA A 656 -17.30 -9.14 6.09
CA ALA A 656 -17.84 -8.62 4.82
C ALA A 656 -17.30 -7.22 4.46
N LYS A 657 -16.83 -6.44 5.44
CA LYS A 657 -16.23 -5.12 5.20
C LYS A 657 -14.97 -5.26 4.35
N GLY A 658 -14.86 -4.43 3.31
CA GLY A 658 -13.78 -4.50 2.32
C GLY A 658 -13.99 -5.53 1.22
N LEU A 659 -14.98 -6.42 1.33
CA LEU A 659 -15.37 -7.36 0.27
C LEU A 659 -16.50 -6.80 -0.61
N GLU A 660 -16.77 -7.47 -1.72
CA GLU A 660 -17.79 -7.11 -2.70
C GLU A 660 -18.55 -8.36 -3.12
N PHE A 661 -19.87 -8.21 -3.30
CA PHE A 661 -20.76 -9.32 -3.64
C PHE A 661 -21.78 -8.89 -4.70
N ASP A 662 -22.12 -9.79 -5.61
CA ASP A 662 -23.19 -9.55 -6.59
C ASP A 662 -24.53 -9.34 -5.90
N GLU A 663 -24.81 -10.18 -4.90
CA GLU A 663 -26.00 -10.08 -4.06
C GLU A 663 -25.65 -10.07 -2.57
N VAL A 664 -26.31 -9.18 -1.82
CA VAL A 664 -26.24 -9.17 -0.35
C VAL A 664 -27.62 -9.42 0.23
N VAL A 665 -27.66 -10.34 1.19
CA VAL A 665 -28.81 -10.64 2.03
C VAL A 665 -28.49 -10.17 3.44
N ILE A 666 -29.28 -9.24 3.98
CA ILE A 666 -29.24 -8.85 5.39
C ILE A 666 -30.36 -9.64 6.06
N PRO A 667 -30.03 -10.71 6.81
CA PRO A 667 -31.02 -11.65 7.30
C PRO A 667 -31.78 -11.10 8.52
N ASP A 668 -31.27 -10.07 9.21
CA ASP A 668 -31.72 -9.69 10.55
C ASP A 668 -31.81 -8.18 10.75
N ALA A 669 -32.64 -7.50 9.96
CA ALA A 669 -32.82 -6.04 10.01
C ALA A 669 -33.86 -5.56 11.04
N GLN A 670 -34.14 -6.33 12.08
CA GLN A 670 -35.06 -5.91 13.16
C GLN A 670 -34.48 -4.81 14.03
N ALA A 671 -35.36 -4.04 14.70
CA ALA A 671 -35.00 -2.91 15.57
C ALA A 671 -34.05 -3.29 16.73
N GLU A 672 -34.08 -4.53 17.21
CA GLU A 672 -33.17 -5.01 18.25
C GLU A 672 -31.73 -5.18 17.75
N ALA A 673 -31.57 -5.62 16.49
CA ALA A 673 -30.25 -5.79 15.87
C ALA A 673 -29.70 -4.46 15.34
N TYR A 674 -30.60 -3.61 14.82
CA TYR A 674 -30.28 -2.29 14.29
C TYR A 674 -31.14 -1.20 14.96
N PRO A 675 -30.85 -0.82 16.21
CA PRO A 675 -31.55 0.28 16.88
C PRO A 675 -31.20 1.63 16.23
N ASP A 676 -32.03 2.66 16.41
CA ASP A 676 -31.74 4.02 15.88
C ASP A 676 -30.59 4.69 16.64
N THR A 677 -29.37 4.28 16.29
CA THR A 677 -28.11 4.76 16.84
C THR A 677 -27.13 5.00 15.69
N PRO A 678 -26.18 5.94 15.82
CA PRO A 678 -25.20 6.20 14.76
C PRO A 678 -24.41 4.95 14.34
N LEU A 679 -24.04 4.09 15.29
CA LEU A 679 -23.28 2.87 15.00
C LEU A 679 -24.08 1.85 14.20
N ALA A 680 -25.34 1.60 14.59
CA ALA A 680 -26.21 0.68 13.87
C ALA A 680 -26.51 1.18 12.44
N ARG A 681 -26.73 2.49 12.29
CA ARG A 681 -26.89 3.15 10.99
C ARG A 681 -25.68 2.94 10.08
N ARG A 682 -24.46 3.16 10.58
CA ARG A 682 -23.20 2.88 9.85
C ARG A 682 -23.02 1.40 9.51
N ARG A 683 -23.38 0.49 10.42
CA ARG A 683 -23.34 -0.96 10.17
C ARG A 683 -24.29 -1.37 9.06
N LEU A 684 -25.52 -0.86 9.07
CA LEU A 684 -26.52 -1.14 8.05
C LEU A 684 -26.12 -0.55 6.70
N TYR A 685 -25.64 0.70 6.68
CA TYR A 685 -25.05 1.35 5.51
C TYR A 685 -23.94 0.49 4.91
N THR A 686 -23.01 0.03 5.75
CA THR A 686 -21.88 -0.79 5.30
C THR A 686 -22.35 -2.11 4.73
N ALA A 687 -23.30 -2.79 5.38
CA ALA A 687 -23.85 -4.06 4.90
C ALA A 687 -24.51 -3.93 3.52
N ILE A 688 -25.41 -2.95 3.35
CA ILE A 688 -26.13 -2.73 2.08
C ILE A 688 -25.14 -2.35 0.97
N SER A 689 -24.15 -1.51 1.26
CA SER A 689 -23.20 -1.02 0.27
C SER A 689 -22.18 -2.05 -0.23
N ARG A 690 -22.17 -3.28 0.31
CA ARG A 690 -21.36 -4.38 -0.24
C ARG A 690 -21.96 -4.97 -1.53
N ALA A 691 -23.22 -4.69 -1.82
CA ALA A 691 -23.92 -5.25 -2.98
C ALA A 691 -23.65 -4.49 -4.28
N MET A 692 -23.42 -5.23 -5.36
CA MET A 692 -23.29 -4.67 -6.72
C MET A 692 -24.63 -4.69 -7.48
N HIS A 693 -25.39 -5.79 -7.40
CA HIS A 693 -26.53 -6.02 -8.30
C HIS A 693 -27.86 -6.24 -7.59
N ARG A 694 -27.88 -6.84 -6.40
CA ARG A 694 -29.13 -7.13 -5.67
C ARG A 694 -28.96 -7.02 -4.16
N VAL A 695 -29.98 -6.48 -3.50
CA VAL A 695 -30.09 -6.45 -2.04
C VAL A 695 -31.41 -7.08 -1.61
N THR A 696 -31.34 -7.97 -0.63
CA THR A 696 -32.50 -8.50 0.07
C THR A 696 -32.35 -8.20 1.56
N VAL A 697 -33.33 -7.55 2.17
CA VAL A 697 -33.38 -7.24 3.60
C VAL A 697 -34.56 -7.96 4.23
N LEU A 698 -34.25 -8.82 5.18
CA LEU A 698 -35.22 -9.59 5.95
C LEU A 698 -35.21 -9.11 7.40
N SER A 699 -36.38 -9.15 8.03
CA SER A 699 -36.53 -8.90 9.47
C SER A 699 -37.39 -10.00 10.09
N GLN A 700 -36.96 -10.53 11.23
CA GLN A 700 -37.74 -11.44 12.07
C GLN A 700 -38.25 -10.67 13.29
N GLY A 701 -39.44 -10.08 13.15
CA GLY A 701 -39.95 -9.04 14.04
C GLY A 701 -39.98 -7.67 13.36
N PRO A 702 -40.35 -6.59 14.09
CA PRO A 702 -40.50 -5.26 13.51
C PRO A 702 -39.22 -4.78 12.82
N MET A 703 -39.34 -4.35 11.57
CA MET A 703 -38.24 -3.77 10.81
C MET A 703 -37.61 -2.58 11.56
N THR A 704 -36.30 -2.41 11.42
CA THR A 704 -35.60 -1.25 11.97
C THR A 704 -36.23 0.08 11.51
N PRO A 705 -36.41 1.07 12.40
CA PRO A 705 -36.88 2.39 12.02
C PRO A 705 -35.91 3.14 11.09
N LEU A 706 -34.67 2.65 10.95
CA LEU A 706 -33.66 3.22 10.06
C LEU A 706 -34.02 3.08 8.56
N LEU A 707 -34.89 2.12 8.20
CA LEU A 707 -35.32 1.87 6.83
C LEU A 707 -36.79 2.29 6.57
N ALA A 708 -37.40 3.03 7.50
CA ALA A 708 -38.82 3.36 7.50
C ALA A 708 -39.19 4.59 6.65
#